data_AF-A0A3B9RVU6-F1
#
_entry.id   AF-A0A3B9RVU6-F1
#
_cell.length_a   1.000
_cell.length_b   1.000
_cell.length_c   1.000
_cell.angle_alpha   90.00
_cell.angle_beta   90.00
_cell.angle_gamma   90.00
#
_symmetry.space_group_name_H-M   'P 1'
#
loop_
_entity.id
_entity.type
_entity.pdbx_description
1 polymer ?
#
loop_
_entity_poly.entity_id
_entity_poly.type
_entity_poly.pdbx_seq_one_letter_code
_entity_poly.pdbx_strand_id
1 'polypeptide(L)'
;MPIMREVFDTHVNNLTGALYAQELFTTLPHPLKKLEFDEFINAFAEEINHVTALMNVLSELHNKRPSQYKDIFNAILKHSNIKNLNASILFNLLNPLVKGLSIHEAFPLEMLLTMLTNSSNEDVFAFNLAFFEKLLPDNQNTYKLSSAQCASLYNLFVAQPHNLKKVDKLLEIKKHQTLTFDALLILLPKSKQSLSDMLTAYQTLTTYLPDAENSAQLIQSIIELCSEKYPDDFISFVNFLSGINPLPDAKALELIINSAKKEAISFENLKTLVNQAANPKDAQTLITLLNQAPKPPLEEIVQAYQTYNSIEAIKTLLVRYDCDPYGYRAADQTLNNRLFDTTQFADLVNQLGDLSHNGHQKQLPDEAREQLLQWLVYVNGCGHTPCITTIEGEAKAVKDMSFTEINQIAQTYRKAFSQNSLSPEDALLYKLHYIALMREVMYRTTTKAPKNDKARPGRHAHPTQLLYVLLSMQQESCNFVGQIKTGEGKSLVAAMSAALYCLEGHTVDITTSRMDLAHEGLGKHRAFFHYLDIKTQRITQNSPATAYQPGGIHYSTLSEFALFRSEMMSTGHASLFNAKSLIIADEIDFLTLDDDTRYRKATLLDKPLPPFESPFLWAYDALIDFVDNQPLDIHKSETQLLEEAHNALERAAKDLPIAQHELFNKLKANPALYEQRLTTWLTAAIDTKKIINQEGIVFKLVKLNKTIQGQEQTITKACRLVNNEPQLQAQFSDARQQFLHARLRKKYKDQDHIFLVEPETACISSRNAHIMLKHYNRILGMSGTVGSPAEIMEQSRYFDDLHFFNIPTFKPNARVDLPPRFTQAAYLDKPKEEERAHIALIVNDILRHLKAQKDLCPPVLVNVRTEAQGQAIARALEEKLEIKKYRYLKKRLHIKGIQQFYASTHPDETTRLEEAKKARKLAGKSGIITFSTVMGRGTDIEPTNKKGLYVIQTSIDTKPNAEGLDR
;
A
#
# COMPACT_ATOMS: atom_id res chain seq x y z
N MET A 1 -8.47 -14.71 78.03
CA MET A 1 -7.99 -13.32 78.23
C MET A 1 -8.28 -12.79 79.65
N PRO A 2 -9.52 -12.81 80.19
CA PRO A 2 -9.77 -12.40 81.59
C PRO A 2 -9.02 -13.27 82.60
N ILE A 3 -9.02 -14.59 82.42
CA ILE A 3 -8.29 -15.57 83.24
C ILE A 3 -6.76 -15.35 83.17
N MET A 4 -6.21 -15.00 82.00
CA MET A 4 -4.77 -14.68 81.86
C MET A 4 -4.37 -13.44 82.67
N ARG A 5 -5.24 -12.41 82.69
CA ARG A 5 -5.03 -11.22 83.49
C ARG A 5 -5.09 -11.54 84.99
N GLU A 6 -6.05 -12.37 85.39
CA GLU A 6 -6.22 -12.81 86.78
C GLU A 6 -5.00 -13.65 87.26
N VAL A 7 -4.53 -14.61 86.47
CA VAL A 7 -3.32 -15.41 86.79
C VAL A 7 -2.06 -14.55 86.84
N PHE A 8 -1.88 -13.62 85.89
CA PHE A 8 -0.73 -12.72 85.89
C PHE A 8 -0.74 -11.78 87.09
N ASP A 9 -1.87 -11.11 87.36
CA ASP A 9 -2.00 -10.15 88.47
C ASP A 9 -1.84 -10.83 89.84
N THR A 10 -2.14 -12.13 89.96
CA THR A 10 -2.02 -12.91 91.20
C THR A 10 -0.61 -13.47 91.43
N HIS A 11 0.14 -13.80 90.36
CA HIS A 11 1.41 -14.54 90.45
C HIS A 11 2.58 -13.91 89.67
N VAL A 12 2.57 -12.59 89.48
CA VAL A 12 3.49 -11.76 88.66
C VAL A 12 4.98 -12.19 88.67
N ASN A 13 5.48 -12.69 89.80
CA ASN A 13 6.90 -12.97 90.01
C ASN A 13 7.30 -14.45 89.96
N ASN A 14 6.39 -15.41 89.74
CA ASN A 14 6.73 -16.82 89.58
C ASN A 14 5.68 -17.56 88.72
N LEU A 15 5.77 -17.38 87.40
CA LEU A 15 4.83 -17.95 86.43
C LEU A 15 5.43 -19.24 85.83
N THR A 16 5.04 -20.39 86.37
CA THR A 16 5.31 -21.71 85.75
C THR A 16 4.07 -22.19 85.00
N GLY A 17 4.27 -22.95 83.91
CA GLY A 17 3.15 -23.45 83.09
C GLY A 17 2.18 -24.34 83.87
N ALA A 18 2.64 -24.99 84.93
CA ALA A 18 1.81 -25.78 85.84
C ALA A 18 0.77 -24.92 86.61
N LEU A 19 1.16 -23.73 87.10
CA LEU A 19 0.25 -22.81 87.81
C LEU A 19 -0.86 -22.27 86.88
N TYR A 20 -0.48 -21.88 85.66
CA TYR A 20 -1.45 -21.42 84.67
C TYR A 20 -2.42 -22.54 84.24
N ALA A 21 -1.90 -23.75 84.01
CA ALA A 21 -2.72 -24.91 83.69
C ALA A 21 -3.72 -25.24 84.79
N GLN A 22 -3.32 -25.09 86.06
CA GLN A 22 -4.16 -25.36 87.24
C GLN A 22 -5.31 -24.36 87.37
N GLU A 23 -5.05 -23.07 87.17
CA GLU A 23 -6.10 -22.03 87.18
C GLU A 23 -7.05 -22.18 85.98
N LEU A 24 -6.52 -22.55 84.80
CA LEU A 24 -7.33 -22.75 83.60
C LEU A 24 -8.26 -23.96 83.75
N PHE A 25 -7.73 -25.06 84.29
CA PHE A 25 -8.48 -26.29 84.55
C PHE A 25 -9.63 -26.06 85.54
N THR A 26 -9.41 -25.24 86.57
CA THR A 26 -10.43 -24.93 87.58
C THR A 26 -11.49 -23.95 87.07
N THR A 27 -11.15 -22.97 86.23
CA THR A 27 -12.07 -21.89 85.82
C THR A 27 -12.83 -22.11 84.50
N LEU A 28 -12.40 -23.02 83.61
CA LEU A 28 -13.11 -23.22 82.33
C LEU A 28 -14.50 -23.88 82.50
N PRO A 29 -15.54 -23.39 81.80
CA PRO A 29 -16.83 -24.06 81.67
C PRO A 29 -16.87 -24.80 80.33
N HIS A 30 -16.21 -25.96 80.23
CA HIS A 30 -16.10 -26.73 78.98
C HIS A 30 -16.23 -28.24 79.26
N PRO A 31 -16.78 -29.08 78.34
CA PRO A 31 -16.97 -30.52 78.54
C PRO A 31 -15.71 -31.33 78.88
N LEU A 32 -14.52 -30.75 78.70
CA LEU A 32 -13.21 -31.35 79.01
C LEU A 32 -12.87 -31.36 80.52
N LYS A 33 -13.70 -30.76 81.38
CA LYS A 33 -13.52 -30.76 82.85
C LYS A 33 -13.67 -32.13 83.52
N LYS A 34 -13.96 -33.18 82.75
CA LYS A 34 -14.08 -34.58 83.20
C LYS A 34 -12.76 -35.37 83.10
N LEU A 35 -11.70 -34.78 82.52
CA LEU A 35 -10.36 -35.38 82.43
C LEU A 35 -9.60 -35.15 83.75
N GLU A 36 -8.76 -36.10 84.16
CA GLU A 36 -7.82 -35.91 85.27
C GLU A 36 -6.77 -34.85 84.88
N PHE A 37 -6.25 -34.12 85.87
CA PHE A 37 -5.39 -32.95 85.63
C PHE A 37 -4.15 -33.26 84.77
N ASP A 38 -3.56 -34.44 84.96
CA ASP A 38 -2.38 -34.89 84.20
C ASP A 38 -2.71 -35.21 82.73
N GLU A 39 -3.93 -35.69 82.42
CA GLU A 39 -4.37 -35.88 81.03
C GLU A 39 -4.70 -34.55 80.35
N PHE A 40 -5.24 -33.59 81.11
CA PHE A 40 -5.48 -32.23 80.61
C PHE A 40 -4.17 -31.52 80.25
N ILE A 41 -3.15 -31.59 81.11
CA ILE A 41 -1.83 -31.00 80.83
C ILE A 41 -1.23 -31.64 79.58
N ASN A 42 -1.30 -32.96 79.42
CA ASN A 42 -0.72 -33.62 78.25
C ASN A 42 -1.48 -33.27 76.94
N ALA A 43 -2.81 -33.18 76.98
CA ALA A 43 -3.60 -32.83 75.80
C ALA A 43 -3.38 -31.39 75.32
N PHE A 44 -3.05 -30.47 76.24
CA PHE A 44 -2.83 -29.05 75.94
C PHE A 44 -1.39 -28.60 76.23
N ALA A 45 -0.44 -29.53 76.25
CA ALA A 45 0.94 -29.27 76.66
C ALA A 45 1.61 -28.19 75.80
N GLU A 46 1.34 -28.20 74.49
CA GLU A 46 1.85 -27.18 73.58
C GLU A 46 1.20 -25.81 73.82
N GLU A 47 -0.14 -25.70 73.94
CA GLU A 47 -0.76 -24.39 74.20
C GLU A 47 -0.35 -23.81 75.56
N ILE A 48 -0.25 -24.65 76.59
CA ILE A 48 0.21 -24.24 77.93
C ILE A 48 1.66 -23.73 77.85
N ASN A 49 2.55 -24.42 77.12
CA ASN A 49 3.93 -23.95 76.94
C ASN A 49 4.02 -22.63 76.16
N HIS A 50 3.20 -22.43 75.12
CA HIS A 50 3.16 -21.19 74.36
C HIS A 50 2.64 -20.00 75.19
N VAL A 51 1.58 -20.21 75.98
CA VAL A 51 1.08 -19.17 76.88
C VAL A 51 2.08 -18.88 77.99
N THR A 52 2.76 -19.90 78.52
CA THR A 52 3.85 -19.71 79.50
C THR A 52 4.99 -18.87 78.93
N ALA A 53 5.38 -19.11 77.68
CA ALA A 53 6.39 -18.31 76.99
C ALA A 53 5.96 -16.85 76.82
N LEU A 54 4.70 -16.61 76.43
CA LEU A 54 4.12 -15.26 76.34
C LEU A 54 4.10 -14.55 77.70
N MET A 55 3.69 -15.25 78.75
CA MET A 55 3.61 -14.73 80.12
C MET A 55 4.98 -14.39 80.69
N ASN A 56 6.02 -15.17 80.38
CA ASN A 56 7.40 -14.86 80.75
C ASN A 56 7.91 -13.59 80.06
N VAL A 57 7.61 -13.39 78.77
CA VAL A 57 7.95 -12.16 78.04
C VAL A 57 7.24 -10.96 78.65
N LEU A 58 5.96 -11.10 79.02
CA LEU A 58 5.18 -10.05 79.69
C LEU A 58 5.71 -9.73 81.09
N SER A 59 6.14 -10.73 81.87
CA SER A 59 6.78 -10.54 83.17
C SER A 59 8.11 -9.79 83.05
N GLU A 60 8.92 -10.13 82.04
CA GLU A 60 10.17 -9.43 81.77
C GLU A 60 9.94 -7.96 81.37
N LEU A 61 8.89 -7.70 80.59
CA LEU A 61 8.47 -6.35 80.16
C LEU A 61 7.93 -5.53 81.34
N HIS A 62 7.13 -6.15 82.22
CA HIS A 62 6.65 -5.55 83.47
C HIS A 62 7.81 -5.15 84.38
N ASN A 63 8.80 -6.03 84.54
CA ASN A 63 9.94 -5.80 85.44
C ASN A 63 10.94 -4.77 84.89
N LYS A 64 11.22 -4.78 83.58
CA LYS A 64 12.20 -3.86 82.97
C LYS A 64 11.61 -2.49 82.61
N ARG A 65 10.32 -2.41 82.25
CA ARG A 65 9.66 -1.16 81.80
C ARG A 65 8.21 -1.05 82.31
N PRO A 66 8.01 -0.82 83.63
CA PRO A 66 6.70 -0.94 84.27
C PRO A 66 5.68 0.10 83.79
N SER A 67 6.13 1.32 83.49
CA SER A 67 5.26 2.43 83.05
C SER A 67 4.69 2.21 81.65
N GLN A 68 5.43 1.54 80.76
CA GLN A 68 4.97 1.24 79.40
C GLN A 68 4.13 -0.04 79.34
N TYR A 69 4.37 -0.98 80.27
CA TYR A 69 3.64 -2.24 80.33
C TYR A 69 2.12 -2.04 80.43
N LYS A 70 1.66 -1.14 81.31
CA LYS A 70 0.22 -0.95 81.57
C LYS A 70 -0.53 -0.46 80.32
N ASP A 71 0.09 0.39 79.53
CA ASP A 71 -0.48 0.91 78.29
C ASP A 71 -0.45 -0.14 77.17
N ILE A 72 0.65 -0.88 77.05
CA ILE A 72 0.83 -1.94 76.04
C ILE A 72 -0.12 -3.12 76.31
N PHE A 73 -0.20 -3.58 77.55
CA PHE A 73 -1.09 -4.69 77.95
C PHE A 73 -2.56 -4.33 77.76
N ASN A 74 -2.96 -3.09 78.07
CA ASN A 74 -4.31 -2.60 77.81
C ASN A 74 -4.60 -2.43 76.30
N ALA A 75 -3.62 -2.03 75.49
CA ALA A 75 -3.76 -1.94 74.04
C ALA A 75 -3.95 -3.33 73.39
N ILE A 76 -3.24 -4.35 73.88
CA ILE A 76 -3.42 -5.75 73.46
C ILE A 76 -4.82 -6.27 73.86
N LEU A 77 -5.28 -5.98 75.07
CA LEU A 77 -6.60 -6.41 75.57
C LEU A 77 -7.79 -5.71 74.88
N LYS A 78 -7.65 -4.45 74.46
CA LYS A 78 -8.71 -3.65 73.84
C LYS A 78 -8.63 -3.57 72.32
N HIS A 79 -7.64 -4.21 71.71
CA HIS A 79 -7.38 -4.17 70.26
C HIS A 79 -7.26 -2.76 69.66
N SER A 80 -6.80 -1.76 70.43
CA SER A 80 -6.80 -0.36 69.98
C SER A 80 -5.45 0.34 70.21
N ASN A 81 -4.92 0.98 69.15
CA ASN A 81 -3.70 1.82 69.09
C ASN A 81 -2.33 1.12 69.26
N ILE A 82 -2.11 0.04 68.51
CA ILE A 82 -0.82 -0.67 68.41
C ILE A 82 0.19 0.04 67.45
N LYS A 83 -0.27 1.05 66.70
CA LYS A 83 0.48 1.77 65.65
C LYS A 83 1.81 2.42 66.08
N ASN A 84 1.97 2.74 67.36
CA ASN A 84 3.12 3.52 67.85
C ASN A 84 4.20 2.68 68.56
N LEU A 85 4.14 1.35 68.47
CA LEU A 85 5.10 0.46 69.10
C LEU A 85 6.28 0.13 68.17
N ASN A 86 7.48 -0.05 68.75
CA ASN A 86 8.68 -0.43 68.02
C ASN A 86 8.53 -1.85 67.42
N ALA A 87 8.88 -2.00 66.14
CA ALA A 87 8.74 -3.24 65.36
C ALA A 87 9.41 -4.47 66.00
N SER A 88 10.58 -4.32 66.63
CA SER A 88 11.29 -5.43 67.30
C SER A 88 10.58 -5.90 68.58
N ILE A 89 9.94 -4.97 69.30
CA ILE A 89 9.15 -5.27 70.50
C ILE A 89 7.84 -5.96 70.11
N LEU A 90 7.21 -5.51 69.01
CA LEU A 90 6.03 -6.17 68.43
C LEU A 90 6.32 -7.60 67.99
N PHE A 91 7.47 -7.81 67.33
CA PHE A 91 7.91 -9.13 66.87
C PHE A 91 8.10 -10.10 68.03
N ASN A 92 8.81 -9.70 69.10
CA ASN A 92 9.05 -10.56 70.25
C ASN A 92 7.78 -10.89 71.05
N LEU A 93 6.79 -9.99 71.07
CA LEU A 93 5.47 -10.21 71.70
C LEU A 93 4.57 -11.16 70.89
N LEU A 94 4.64 -11.11 69.55
CA LEU A 94 3.68 -11.79 68.68
C LEU A 94 4.20 -13.11 68.08
N ASN A 95 5.52 -13.29 67.98
CA ASN A 95 6.12 -14.51 67.45
C ASN A 95 5.72 -15.79 68.24
N PRO A 96 5.62 -15.78 69.59
CA PRO A 96 5.11 -16.93 70.33
C PRO A 96 3.61 -17.20 70.08
N LEU A 97 2.79 -16.15 69.94
CA LEU A 97 1.35 -16.23 69.66
C LEU A 97 1.08 -16.84 68.27
N VAL A 98 1.85 -16.46 67.26
CA VAL A 98 1.77 -17.00 65.89
C VAL A 98 2.23 -18.46 65.81
N LYS A 99 3.21 -18.87 66.61
CA LYS A 99 3.66 -20.27 66.61
C LYS A 99 2.62 -21.23 67.20
N GLY A 100 1.84 -20.80 68.20
CA GLY A 100 0.80 -21.61 68.85
C GLY A 100 -0.62 -21.42 68.32
N LEU A 101 -0.82 -20.75 67.17
CA LEU A 101 -2.14 -20.45 66.63
C LEU A 101 -2.81 -21.68 65.99
N SER A 102 -3.99 -22.05 66.49
CA SER A 102 -4.87 -23.03 65.85
C SER A 102 -5.54 -22.41 64.62
N ILE A 103 -5.53 -23.15 63.50
CA ILE A 103 -5.98 -22.71 62.16
C ILE A 103 -7.50 -22.40 62.13
N HIS A 104 -8.23 -22.71 63.20
CA HIS A 104 -9.68 -22.60 63.27
C HIS A 104 -10.21 -21.37 64.04
N GLU A 105 -9.35 -20.51 64.58
CA GLU A 105 -9.79 -19.28 65.28
C GLU A 105 -9.47 -17.99 64.54
N ALA A 106 -10.40 -17.02 64.60
CA ALA A 106 -10.34 -15.77 63.85
C ALA A 106 -9.24 -14.83 64.39
N PHE A 107 -8.21 -14.59 63.59
CA PHE A 107 -7.11 -13.70 63.94
C PHE A 107 -7.50 -12.21 63.75
N PRO A 108 -7.09 -11.27 64.64
CA PRO A 108 -7.51 -9.87 64.54
C PRO A 108 -6.84 -9.17 63.34
N LEU A 109 -7.60 -9.01 62.25
CA LEU A 109 -7.11 -8.54 60.95
C LEU A 109 -6.51 -7.11 60.99
N GLU A 110 -7.01 -6.24 61.86
CA GLU A 110 -6.50 -4.87 62.03
C GLU A 110 -5.09 -4.82 62.63
N MET A 111 -4.74 -5.79 63.48
CA MET A 111 -3.40 -5.91 64.04
C MET A 111 -2.38 -6.24 62.96
N LEU A 112 -2.74 -7.15 62.05
CA LEU A 112 -1.92 -7.58 60.92
C LEU A 112 -1.70 -6.44 59.91
N LEU A 113 -2.77 -5.74 59.55
CA LEU A 113 -2.72 -4.58 58.64
C LEU A 113 -1.81 -3.47 59.17
N THR A 114 -1.82 -3.26 60.49
CA THR A 114 -0.98 -2.26 61.14
C THR A 114 0.52 -2.63 61.09
N MET A 115 0.86 -3.92 61.18
CA MET A 115 2.24 -4.40 61.02
C MET A 115 2.74 -4.24 59.58
N LEU A 116 1.91 -4.60 58.59
CA LEU A 116 2.24 -4.54 57.17
C LEU A 116 2.55 -3.11 56.69
N THR A 117 1.96 -2.10 57.32
CA THR A 117 2.18 -0.69 56.97
C THR A 117 3.48 -0.09 57.51
N ASN A 118 4.18 -0.73 58.46
CA ASN A 118 5.27 -0.09 59.22
C ASN A 118 6.65 -0.79 59.14
N SER A 119 6.96 -1.55 58.09
CA SER A 119 8.23 -2.29 58.05
C SER A 119 9.03 -2.14 56.76
N SER A 120 10.13 -1.41 56.85
CA SER A 120 11.24 -1.42 55.89
C SER A 120 12.37 -2.38 56.31
N ASN A 121 12.08 -3.40 57.12
CA ASN A 121 13.07 -4.30 57.74
C ASN A 121 12.91 -5.75 57.25
N GLU A 122 14.00 -6.40 56.84
CA GLU A 122 14.03 -7.75 56.22
C GLU A 122 13.48 -8.85 57.14
N ASP A 123 13.66 -8.73 58.46
CA ASP A 123 13.13 -9.71 59.42
C ASP A 123 11.59 -9.73 59.45
N VAL A 124 10.94 -8.60 59.12
CA VAL A 124 9.48 -8.50 59.04
C VAL A 124 8.96 -9.13 57.74
N PHE A 125 9.75 -9.10 56.66
CA PHE A 125 9.43 -9.82 55.42
C PHE A 125 9.50 -11.35 55.62
N ALA A 126 10.54 -11.84 56.31
CA ALA A 126 10.66 -13.26 56.66
C ALA A 126 9.52 -13.73 57.60
N PHE A 127 9.11 -12.88 58.56
CA PHE A 127 7.94 -13.13 59.42
C PHE A 127 6.63 -13.20 58.64
N ASN A 128 6.41 -12.26 57.72
CA ASN A 128 5.21 -12.24 56.88
C ASN A 128 5.15 -13.47 55.97
N LEU A 129 6.28 -13.87 55.37
CA LEU A 129 6.35 -15.07 54.52
C LEU A 129 6.04 -16.34 55.33
N ALA A 130 6.62 -16.50 56.52
CA ALA A 130 6.37 -17.65 57.40
C ALA A 130 4.93 -17.69 57.94
N PHE A 131 4.30 -16.54 58.21
CA PHE A 131 2.88 -16.45 58.58
C PHE A 131 1.96 -16.86 57.43
N PHE A 132 2.27 -16.43 56.20
CA PHE A 132 1.55 -16.81 54.98
C PHE A 132 1.69 -18.30 54.66
N GLU A 133 2.88 -18.89 54.83
CA GLU A 133 3.11 -20.33 54.65
C GLU A 133 2.31 -21.18 55.67
N LYS A 134 2.03 -20.67 56.87
CA LYS A 134 1.26 -21.38 57.92
C LYS A 134 -0.26 -21.25 57.79
N LEU A 135 -0.75 -20.16 57.19
CA LEU A 135 -2.19 -19.88 56.96
C LEU A 135 -2.77 -20.61 55.75
N LEU A 136 -1.91 -21.18 54.90
CA LEU A 136 -2.27 -22.07 53.81
C LEU A 136 -2.08 -23.51 54.30
N PRO A 137 -3.10 -24.16 54.90
CA PRO A 137 -2.97 -25.59 55.13
C PRO A 137 -2.92 -26.30 53.78
N ASP A 138 -2.08 -27.34 53.67
CA ASP A 138 -1.88 -28.15 52.45
C ASP A 138 -3.15 -28.87 51.93
N ASN A 139 -4.32 -28.70 52.55
CA ASN A 139 -5.53 -29.42 52.19
C ASN A 139 -6.74 -28.52 51.88
N GLN A 140 -6.90 -28.28 50.58
CA GLN A 140 -8.12 -28.36 49.76
C GLN A 140 -9.46 -27.72 50.18
N ASN A 141 -9.60 -26.94 51.26
CA ASN A 141 -10.88 -26.28 51.54
C ASN A 141 -10.85 -24.74 51.48
N THR A 142 -11.51 -24.25 50.42
CA THR A 142 -12.05 -22.91 50.15
C THR A 142 -11.94 -21.84 51.26
N TYR A 143 -11.00 -20.92 51.08
CA TYR A 143 -11.17 -19.52 51.49
C TYR A 143 -10.90 -18.61 50.29
N LYS A 144 -11.90 -17.79 49.92
CA LYS A 144 -11.72 -16.68 48.98
C LYS A 144 -10.91 -15.60 49.69
N LEU A 145 -9.72 -15.30 49.17
CA LEU A 145 -8.99 -14.09 49.56
C LEU A 145 -9.88 -12.87 49.30
N SER A 146 -10.08 -12.04 50.32
CA SER A 146 -10.81 -10.78 50.20
C SER A 146 -10.01 -9.75 49.38
N SER A 147 -10.70 -8.79 48.76
CA SER A 147 -10.10 -7.72 47.96
C SER A 147 -9.03 -6.91 48.71
N ALA A 148 -9.16 -6.77 50.04
CA ALA A 148 -8.17 -6.15 50.90
C ALA A 148 -6.87 -6.96 51.02
N GLN A 149 -6.95 -8.29 51.01
CA GLN A 149 -5.78 -9.18 51.04
C GLN A 149 -5.02 -9.15 49.69
N CYS A 150 -5.74 -9.07 48.57
CA CYS A 150 -5.15 -8.88 47.24
C CYS A 150 -4.50 -7.50 47.09
N ALA A 151 -5.07 -6.44 47.67
CA ALA A 151 -4.51 -5.09 47.66
C ALA A 151 -3.21 -4.98 48.47
N SER A 152 -3.12 -5.69 49.60
CA SER A 152 -1.88 -5.78 50.39
C SER A 152 -0.77 -6.54 49.66
N LEU A 153 -1.11 -7.61 48.93
CA LEU A 153 -0.18 -8.31 48.03
C LEU A 153 0.35 -7.38 46.92
N TYR A 154 -0.52 -6.60 46.29
CA TYR A 154 -0.15 -5.60 45.29
C TYR A 154 0.85 -4.56 45.84
N ASN A 155 0.60 -4.02 47.03
CA ASN A 155 1.49 -3.03 47.65
C ASN A 155 2.87 -3.62 48.00
N LEU A 156 2.94 -4.91 48.38
CA LEU A 156 4.19 -5.61 48.66
C LEU A 156 5.07 -5.74 47.40
N PHE A 157 4.45 -5.95 46.23
CA PHE A 157 5.14 -6.14 44.94
C PHE A 157 5.51 -4.84 44.24
N VAL A 158 4.65 -3.82 44.34
CA VAL A 158 4.89 -2.50 43.72
C VAL A 158 5.96 -1.71 44.48
N ALA A 159 6.09 -1.91 45.79
CA ALA A 159 7.08 -1.20 46.61
C ALA A 159 8.55 -1.58 46.29
N GLN A 160 8.82 -2.73 45.66
CA GLN A 160 10.18 -3.14 45.26
C GLN A 160 10.22 -3.89 43.91
N PRO A 161 10.38 -3.16 42.77
CA PRO A 161 10.29 -3.72 41.41
C PRO A 161 11.42 -4.69 41.04
N HIS A 162 12.51 -4.73 41.80
CA HIS A 162 13.75 -5.43 41.42
C HIS A 162 13.68 -6.96 41.66
N ASN A 163 12.64 -7.46 42.32
CA ASN A 163 12.47 -8.86 42.68
C ASN A 163 11.55 -9.67 41.75
N LEU A 164 11.23 -9.14 40.55
CA LEU A 164 10.49 -9.84 39.49
C LEU A 164 11.07 -11.23 39.11
N LYS A 165 12.32 -11.53 39.46
CA LYS A 165 12.94 -12.86 39.29
C LYS A 165 12.42 -13.95 40.25
N LYS A 166 11.54 -13.62 41.21
CA LYS A 166 10.93 -14.59 42.13
C LYS A 166 9.43 -14.84 41.85
N VAL A 167 8.92 -14.36 40.71
CA VAL A 167 7.54 -14.61 40.23
C VAL A 167 7.25 -16.10 40.03
N ASP A 168 8.29 -16.93 39.86
CA ASP A 168 8.16 -18.38 39.71
C ASP A 168 7.46 -19.07 40.90
N LYS A 169 7.57 -18.54 42.13
CA LYS A 169 6.83 -19.07 43.31
C LYS A 169 5.34 -18.70 43.33
N LEU A 170 4.98 -17.56 42.73
CA LEU A 170 3.57 -17.16 42.52
C LEU A 170 2.91 -18.02 41.43
N LEU A 171 3.70 -18.52 40.48
CA LEU A 171 3.26 -19.44 39.44
C LEU A 171 3.01 -20.87 39.95
N GLU A 172 3.54 -21.29 41.09
CA GLU A 172 3.12 -22.54 41.75
C GLU A 172 1.68 -22.45 42.29
N ILE A 173 1.23 -21.26 42.70
CA ILE A 173 -0.15 -20.99 43.15
C ILE A 173 -1.16 -21.18 41.99
N LYS A 174 -0.70 -21.08 40.73
CA LYS A 174 -1.49 -21.31 39.51
C LYS A 174 -2.10 -22.72 39.44
N LYS A 175 -1.52 -23.71 40.14
CA LYS A 175 -2.06 -25.07 40.11
C LYS A 175 -3.44 -25.21 40.75
N HIS A 176 -3.92 -24.23 41.54
CA HIS A 176 -5.11 -24.48 42.36
C HIS A 176 -6.28 -23.50 42.32
N GLN A 177 -6.24 -22.27 41.78
CA GLN A 177 -7.47 -21.43 41.71
C GLN A 177 -7.52 -20.42 40.54
N THR A 178 -8.64 -20.42 39.80
CA THR A 178 -8.98 -19.59 38.63
C THR A 178 -9.41 -18.14 38.98
N LEU A 179 -9.99 -17.94 40.17
CA LEU A 179 -10.58 -16.64 40.59
C LEU A 179 -9.57 -15.52 40.90
N THR A 180 -8.33 -15.87 41.23
CA THR A 180 -7.25 -14.89 41.50
C THR A 180 -6.78 -14.20 40.22
N PHE A 181 -6.96 -14.83 39.06
CA PHE A 181 -6.55 -14.32 37.76
C PHE A 181 -7.57 -13.31 37.21
N ASP A 182 -8.87 -13.58 37.36
CA ASP A 182 -9.95 -12.64 37.00
C ASP A 182 -9.85 -11.35 37.82
N ALA A 183 -9.47 -11.43 39.08
CA ALA A 183 -9.24 -10.27 39.93
C ALA A 183 -8.03 -9.43 39.47
N LEU A 184 -6.94 -10.06 39.03
CA LEU A 184 -5.77 -9.38 38.46
C LEU A 184 -6.12 -8.65 37.15
N LEU A 185 -6.99 -9.22 36.32
CA LEU A 185 -7.49 -8.64 35.08
C LEU A 185 -8.41 -7.44 35.29
N ILE A 186 -9.26 -7.47 36.32
CA ILE A 186 -10.13 -6.35 36.72
C ILE A 186 -9.32 -5.16 37.29
N LEU A 187 -8.12 -5.41 37.81
CA LEU A 187 -7.33 -4.41 38.54
C LEU A 187 -6.28 -3.66 37.69
N LEU A 188 -5.77 -4.24 36.59
CA LEU A 188 -4.92 -3.57 35.60
C LEU A 188 -5.53 -2.24 35.06
N PRO A 189 -6.82 -2.19 34.69
CA PRO A 189 -7.57 -0.98 34.30
C PRO A 189 -7.56 0.20 35.28
N LYS A 190 -7.37 -0.07 36.58
CA LYS A 190 -7.50 0.92 37.66
C LYS A 190 -6.19 1.60 38.01
N SER A 191 -5.08 1.22 37.38
CA SER A 191 -3.79 1.89 37.52
C SER A 191 -3.75 3.21 36.73
N LYS A 192 -3.10 4.24 37.28
CA LYS A 192 -2.83 5.52 36.60
C LYS A 192 -1.56 5.42 35.72
N GLN A 193 -1.50 4.45 34.82
CA GLN A 193 -0.34 4.24 33.96
C GLN A 193 -0.59 4.62 32.50
N SER A 194 0.51 4.87 31.78
CA SER A 194 0.50 5.27 30.37
C SER A 194 0.15 4.09 29.45
N LEU A 195 -0.31 4.36 28.23
CA LEU A 195 -0.66 3.32 27.25
C LEU A 195 0.52 2.36 26.98
N SER A 196 1.76 2.85 26.95
CA SER A 196 2.95 2.01 26.74
C SER A 196 3.19 1.00 27.86
N ASP A 197 2.88 1.35 29.11
CA ASP A 197 3.09 0.47 30.25
C ASP A 197 2.06 -0.67 30.24
N MET A 198 0.81 -0.35 29.88
CA MET A 198 -0.25 -1.35 29.69
C MET A 198 0.07 -2.32 28.54
N LEU A 199 0.60 -1.82 27.43
CA LEU A 199 0.99 -2.66 26.28
C LEU A 199 2.17 -3.58 26.61
N THR A 200 3.11 -3.12 27.42
CA THR A 200 4.26 -3.92 27.90
C THR A 200 3.81 -5.03 28.85
N ALA A 201 2.88 -4.71 29.77
CA ALA A 201 2.26 -5.70 30.64
C ALA A 201 1.49 -6.77 29.84
N TYR A 202 0.78 -6.36 28.78
CA TYR A 202 0.07 -7.26 27.87
C TYR A 202 1.02 -8.20 27.14
N GLN A 203 2.07 -7.70 26.50
CA GLN A 203 3.09 -8.52 25.84
C GLN A 203 3.70 -9.57 26.77
N THR A 204 3.96 -9.16 28.01
CA THR A 204 4.48 -10.06 29.03
C THR A 204 3.46 -11.16 29.33
N LEU A 205 2.18 -10.82 29.56
CA LEU A 205 1.11 -11.79 29.85
C LEU A 205 0.82 -12.77 28.71
N THR A 206 0.78 -12.31 27.45
CA THR A 206 0.52 -13.16 26.27
C THR A 206 1.64 -14.15 25.99
N THR A 207 2.88 -13.84 26.38
CA THR A 207 4.02 -14.76 26.25
C THR A 207 3.88 -16.02 27.12
N TYR A 208 3.07 -15.95 28.18
CA TYR A 208 2.89 -17.03 29.16
C TYR A 208 1.49 -17.70 29.11
N LEU A 209 0.62 -17.31 28.17
CA LEU A 209 -0.75 -17.81 28.00
C LEU A 209 -1.01 -18.21 26.54
N PRO A 210 -0.78 -19.48 26.16
CA PRO A 210 -0.98 -19.93 24.78
C PRO A 210 -2.44 -20.27 24.41
N ASP A 211 -3.39 -20.25 25.35
CA ASP A 211 -4.79 -20.63 25.10
C ASP A 211 -5.64 -19.47 24.53
N ALA A 212 -6.37 -19.77 23.45
CA ALA A 212 -7.13 -18.79 22.66
C ALA A 212 -8.35 -18.17 23.38
N GLU A 213 -9.00 -18.91 24.28
CA GLU A 213 -10.25 -18.49 24.94
C GLU A 213 -10.01 -17.38 25.98
N ASN A 214 -8.95 -17.52 26.79
CA ASN A 214 -8.53 -16.51 27.78
C ASN A 214 -7.94 -15.27 27.10
N SER A 215 -7.34 -15.43 25.92
CA SER A 215 -6.80 -14.33 25.11
C SER A 215 -7.93 -13.45 24.55
N ALA A 216 -9.05 -14.04 24.14
CA ALA A 216 -10.21 -13.31 23.62
C ALA A 216 -10.88 -12.42 24.70
N GLN A 217 -11.07 -12.94 25.92
CA GLN A 217 -11.66 -12.17 27.04
C GLN A 217 -10.75 -11.01 27.50
N LEU A 218 -9.44 -11.24 27.52
CA LEU A 218 -8.41 -10.22 27.80
C LEU A 218 -8.49 -9.07 26.78
N ILE A 219 -8.59 -9.40 25.50
CA ILE A 219 -8.66 -8.44 24.39
C ILE A 219 -9.97 -7.65 24.42
N GLN A 220 -11.10 -8.31 24.70
CA GLN A 220 -12.39 -7.65 24.88
C GLN A 220 -12.35 -6.62 26.02
N SER A 221 -11.76 -6.98 27.16
CA SER A 221 -11.63 -6.09 28.33
C SER A 221 -10.73 -4.88 28.05
N ILE A 222 -9.67 -5.03 27.24
CA ILE A 222 -8.78 -3.92 26.88
C ILE A 222 -9.42 -3.03 25.81
N ILE A 223 -10.16 -3.60 24.85
CA ILE A 223 -10.95 -2.82 23.88
C ILE A 223 -11.99 -1.96 24.60
N GLU A 224 -12.69 -2.53 25.59
CA GLU A 224 -13.62 -1.79 26.44
C GLU A 224 -12.92 -0.67 27.22
N LEU A 225 -11.73 -0.92 27.78
CA LEU A 225 -10.96 0.09 28.51
C LEU A 225 -10.46 1.24 27.62
N CYS A 226 -9.88 0.92 26.45
CA CYS A 226 -9.43 1.91 25.48
C CYS A 226 -10.62 2.72 24.93
N SER A 227 -11.79 2.10 24.83
CA SER A 227 -13.03 2.78 24.43
C SER A 227 -13.50 3.84 25.41
N GLU A 228 -13.24 3.67 26.72
CA GLU A 228 -13.67 4.61 27.76
C GLU A 228 -12.65 5.72 28.08
N LYS A 229 -11.34 5.42 28.05
CA LYS A 229 -10.29 6.35 28.53
C LYS A 229 -9.41 6.96 27.45
N TYR A 230 -9.19 6.29 26.31
CA TYR A 230 -8.19 6.69 25.29
C TYR A 230 -8.72 6.53 23.85
N PRO A 231 -9.81 7.23 23.48
CA PRO A 231 -10.47 7.05 22.18
C PRO A 231 -9.60 7.49 20.99
N ASP A 232 -8.78 8.53 21.16
CA ASP A 232 -7.91 9.06 20.09
C ASP A 232 -6.72 8.14 19.75
N ASP A 233 -6.30 7.30 20.71
CA ASP A 233 -5.17 6.38 20.56
C ASP A 233 -5.58 4.96 20.12
N PHE A 234 -6.88 4.72 19.91
CA PHE A 234 -7.42 3.40 19.57
C PHE A 234 -6.83 2.85 18.26
N ILE A 235 -6.58 3.70 17.27
CA ILE A 235 -5.96 3.29 15.99
C ILE A 235 -4.52 2.77 16.23
N SER A 236 -3.78 3.38 17.16
CA SER A 236 -2.43 2.95 17.53
C SER A 236 -2.45 1.62 18.29
N PHE A 237 -3.40 1.45 19.21
CA PHE A 237 -3.65 0.20 19.93
C PHE A 237 -4.02 -0.96 18.99
N VAL A 238 -4.88 -0.68 18.02
CA VAL A 238 -5.34 -1.65 17.02
C VAL A 238 -4.23 -2.06 16.04
N ASN A 239 -3.35 -1.13 15.64
CA ASN A 239 -2.15 -1.48 14.87
C ASN A 239 -1.19 -2.36 15.69
N PHE A 240 -1.09 -2.17 17.01
CA PHE A 240 -0.29 -3.02 17.89
C PHE A 240 -0.85 -4.44 18.02
N LEU A 241 -2.18 -4.61 18.14
CA LEU A 241 -2.82 -5.92 18.17
C LEU A 241 -2.58 -6.75 16.89
N SER A 242 -2.43 -6.10 15.73
CA SER A 242 -2.10 -6.79 14.47
C SER A 242 -0.72 -7.45 14.46
N GLY A 243 0.16 -7.10 15.42
CA GLY A 243 1.50 -7.67 15.59
C GLY A 243 1.60 -8.82 16.59
N ILE A 244 0.50 -9.24 17.24
CA ILE A 244 0.54 -10.22 18.35
C ILE A 244 -0.23 -11.49 17.98
N ASN A 245 0.47 -12.63 18.03
CA ASN A 245 -0.09 -13.99 17.98
C ASN A 245 -0.25 -14.52 19.43
N PRO A 246 -1.31 -15.25 19.83
CA PRO A 246 -2.38 -15.85 19.05
C PRO A 246 -3.73 -15.15 19.29
N LEU A 247 -4.25 -14.46 18.26
CA LEU A 247 -5.61 -13.92 18.23
C LEU A 247 -6.52 -14.89 17.46
N PRO A 248 -7.81 -15.06 17.85
CA PRO A 248 -8.79 -15.70 16.97
C PRO A 248 -8.93 -14.82 15.70
N ASP A 249 -8.42 -15.35 14.59
CA ASP A 249 -8.37 -14.77 13.24
C ASP A 249 -7.96 -13.28 13.13
N ALA A 250 -6.66 -13.01 13.38
CA ALA A 250 -6.00 -11.72 13.10
C ALA A 250 -6.32 -11.12 11.73
N LYS A 251 -6.62 -11.98 10.73
CA LYS A 251 -7.02 -11.59 9.38
C LYS A 251 -8.39 -10.89 9.30
N ALA A 252 -9.36 -11.31 10.11
CA ALA A 252 -10.68 -10.68 10.17
C ALA A 252 -10.56 -9.23 10.68
N LEU A 253 -9.82 -9.07 11.79
CA LEU A 253 -9.54 -7.77 12.38
C LEU A 253 -8.80 -6.86 11.40
N GLU A 254 -7.73 -7.35 10.78
CA GLU A 254 -6.97 -6.60 9.76
C GLU A 254 -7.89 -6.06 8.65
N LEU A 255 -8.81 -6.89 8.13
CA LEU A 255 -9.74 -6.51 7.07
C LEU A 255 -10.77 -5.48 7.53
N ILE A 256 -11.31 -5.61 8.75
CA ILE A 256 -12.25 -4.65 9.34
C ILE A 256 -11.54 -3.30 9.50
N ILE A 257 -10.34 -3.29 10.04
CA ILE A 257 -9.54 -2.08 10.29
C ILE A 257 -9.19 -1.37 8.97
N ASN A 258 -8.69 -2.12 8.00
CA ASN A 258 -8.34 -1.60 6.68
C ASN A 258 -9.56 -1.05 5.93
N SER A 259 -10.74 -1.61 6.18
CA SER A 259 -12.01 -1.13 5.63
C SER A 259 -12.49 0.12 6.36
N ALA A 260 -12.43 0.15 7.69
CA ALA A 260 -12.83 1.28 8.53
C ALA A 260 -11.99 2.54 8.25
N LYS A 261 -10.67 2.39 8.03
CA LYS A 261 -9.77 3.48 7.60
C LYS A 261 -10.23 4.16 6.29
N LYS A 262 -10.94 3.44 5.43
CA LYS A 262 -11.41 3.94 4.12
C LYS A 262 -12.84 4.49 4.16
N GLU A 263 -13.69 3.94 5.02
CA GLU A 263 -15.14 4.21 5.03
C GLU A 263 -15.56 5.22 6.12
N ALA A 264 -14.65 5.65 7.00
CA ALA A 264 -14.90 6.67 8.03
C ALA A 264 -16.09 6.33 8.95
N ILE A 265 -16.11 5.10 9.46
CA ILE A 265 -17.20 4.58 10.30
C ILE A 265 -17.17 5.15 11.72
N SER A 266 -18.33 5.20 12.39
CA SER A 266 -18.41 5.60 13.79
C SER A 266 -17.72 4.59 14.71
N PHE A 267 -17.24 5.09 15.86
CA PHE A 267 -16.56 4.27 16.86
C PHE A 267 -17.45 3.12 17.40
N GLU A 268 -18.73 3.37 17.65
CA GLU A 268 -19.70 2.36 18.10
C GLU A 268 -19.91 1.25 17.06
N ASN A 269 -19.95 1.61 15.77
CA ASN A 269 -20.09 0.65 14.68
C ASN A 269 -18.81 -0.22 14.53
N LEU A 270 -17.63 0.38 14.72
CA LEU A 270 -16.37 -0.35 14.74
C LEU A 270 -16.31 -1.34 15.91
N LYS A 271 -16.71 -0.91 17.12
CA LYS A 271 -16.80 -1.76 18.31
C LYS A 271 -17.72 -2.95 18.09
N THR A 272 -18.86 -2.72 17.45
CA THR A 272 -19.80 -3.79 17.09
C THR A 272 -19.15 -4.85 16.18
N LEU A 273 -18.47 -4.44 15.10
CA LEU A 273 -17.81 -5.38 14.17
C LEU A 273 -16.67 -6.17 14.82
N VAL A 274 -15.87 -5.51 15.64
CA VAL A 274 -14.75 -6.15 16.35
C VAL A 274 -15.26 -7.18 17.36
N ASN A 275 -16.33 -6.87 18.09
CA ASN A 275 -16.97 -7.81 19.01
C ASN A 275 -17.53 -9.04 18.28
N GLN A 276 -18.12 -8.86 17.09
CA GLN A 276 -18.62 -9.98 16.29
C GLN A 276 -17.48 -10.83 15.71
N ALA A 277 -16.35 -10.21 15.33
CA ALA A 277 -15.17 -10.93 14.86
C ALA A 277 -14.47 -11.76 15.96
N ALA A 278 -14.81 -11.59 17.24
CA ALA A 278 -14.28 -12.41 18.33
C ALA A 278 -14.86 -13.84 18.33
N ASN A 279 -16.00 -14.07 17.67
CA ASN A 279 -16.57 -15.40 17.49
C ASN A 279 -16.00 -16.06 16.20
N PRO A 280 -15.36 -17.25 16.27
CA PRO A 280 -14.74 -17.90 15.11
C PRO A 280 -15.65 -18.12 13.90
N LYS A 281 -16.94 -18.41 14.10
CA LYS A 281 -17.90 -18.63 13.00
C LYS A 281 -18.26 -17.32 12.28
N ASP A 282 -18.37 -16.24 13.04
CA ASP A 282 -18.67 -14.91 12.51
C ASP A 282 -17.41 -14.31 11.87
N ALA A 283 -16.23 -14.56 12.44
CA ALA A 283 -14.93 -14.17 11.89
C ALA A 283 -14.70 -14.72 10.47
N GLN A 284 -14.91 -16.02 10.26
CA GLN A 284 -14.74 -16.61 8.93
C GLN A 284 -15.74 -16.04 7.91
N THR A 285 -16.98 -15.79 8.33
CA THR A 285 -18.02 -15.19 7.49
C THR A 285 -17.65 -13.75 7.12
N LEU A 286 -17.15 -12.97 8.08
CA LEU A 286 -16.64 -11.61 7.88
C LEU A 286 -15.40 -11.57 6.99
N ILE A 287 -14.48 -12.53 7.12
CA ILE A 287 -13.32 -12.67 6.22
C ILE A 287 -13.79 -12.88 4.79
N THR A 288 -14.76 -13.77 4.55
CA THR A 288 -15.30 -14.00 3.22
C THR A 288 -15.95 -12.73 2.65
N LEU A 289 -16.78 -12.06 3.46
CA LEU A 289 -17.43 -10.78 3.11
C LEU A 289 -16.46 -9.66 2.73
N LEU A 290 -15.44 -9.46 3.55
CA LEU A 290 -14.52 -8.33 3.42
C LEU A 290 -13.43 -8.56 2.36
N ASN A 291 -13.19 -9.82 1.98
CA ASN A 291 -12.29 -10.17 0.89
C ASN A 291 -12.98 -10.20 -0.48
N GLN A 292 -14.30 -10.41 -0.54
CA GLN A 292 -15.03 -10.41 -1.80
C GLN A 292 -15.18 -8.97 -2.32
N ALA A 293 -14.96 -8.76 -3.62
CA ALA A 293 -15.29 -7.51 -4.29
C ALA A 293 -16.41 -7.83 -5.28
N PRO A 294 -17.55 -7.12 -5.29
CA PRO A 294 -17.87 -5.94 -4.49
C PRO A 294 -18.29 -6.31 -3.06
N LYS A 295 -17.82 -5.54 -2.05
CA LYS A 295 -18.17 -5.72 -0.63
C LYS A 295 -19.22 -4.71 -0.15
N PRO A 296 -20.15 -5.08 0.74
CA PRO A 296 -21.10 -4.15 1.34
C PRO A 296 -20.38 -3.12 2.24
N PRO A 297 -20.93 -1.89 2.40
CA PRO A 297 -20.43 -0.93 3.36
C PRO A 297 -20.42 -1.51 4.78
N LEU A 298 -19.40 -1.18 5.57
CA LEU A 298 -19.30 -1.64 6.95
C LEU A 298 -20.52 -1.24 7.79
N GLU A 299 -21.11 -0.07 7.52
CA GLU A 299 -22.33 0.39 8.21
C GLU A 299 -23.55 -0.50 7.93
N GLU A 300 -23.71 -0.99 6.69
CA GLU A 300 -24.81 -1.92 6.34
C GLU A 300 -24.59 -3.29 6.98
N ILE A 301 -23.32 -3.75 7.07
CA ILE A 301 -22.97 -4.97 7.80
C ILE A 301 -23.35 -4.82 9.28
N VAL A 302 -23.01 -3.68 9.90
CA VAL A 302 -23.37 -3.39 11.30
C VAL A 302 -24.88 -3.37 11.48
N GLN A 303 -25.63 -2.70 10.59
CA GLN A 303 -27.09 -2.69 10.63
C GLN A 303 -27.67 -4.10 10.50
N ALA A 304 -27.10 -4.96 9.65
CA ALA A 304 -27.53 -6.34 9.51
C ALA A 304 -27.34 -7.13 10.82
N TYR A 305 -26.20 -6.95 11.50
CA TYR A 305 -25.97 -7.53 12.83
C TYR A 305 -26.95 -6.99 13.89
N GLN A 306 -27.21 -5.67 13.91
CA GLN A 306 -28.07 -5.02 14.91
C GLN A 306 -29.56 -5.32 14.72
N THR A 307 -30.04 -5.44 13.48
CA THR A 307 -31.47 -5.54 13.17
C THR A 307 -31.98 -6.98 13.23
N TYR A 308 -31.15 -7.96 12.85
CA TYR A 308 -31.63 -9.33 12.61
C TYR A 308 -30.97 -10.40 13.49
N ASN A 309 -29.97 -10.04 14.31
CA ASN A 309 -29.32 -10.92 15.30
C ASN A 309 -28.93 -12.32 14.76
N SER A 310 -28.59 -12.44 13.46
CA SER A 310 -28.35 -13.75 12.84
C SER A 310 -27.42 -13.70 11.63
N ILE A 311 -26.63 -14.77 11.48
CA ILE A 311 -25.78 -15.09 10.32
C ILE A 311 -26.59 -15.12 9.00
N GLU A 312 -27.90 -15.37 9.07
CA GLU A 312 -28.79 -15.55 7.92
C GLU A 312 -29.15 -14.22 7.23
N ALA A 313 -29.30 -13.13 8.00
CA ALA A 313 -29.46 -11.80 7.43
C ALA A 313 -28.21 -11.33 6.69
N ILE A 314 -27.03 -11.72 7.18
CA ILE A 314 -25.74 -11.43 6.56
C ILE A 314 -25.57 -12.21 5.27
N LYS A 315 -25.96 -13.49 5.25
CA LYS A 315 -26.02 -14.30 4.02
C LYS A 315 -26.99 -13.72 2.99
N THR A 316 -28.13 -13.19 3.44
CA THR A 316 -29.10 -12.55 2.55
C THR A 316 -28.56 -11.24 1.97
N LEU A 317 -27.88 -10.43 2.81
CA LEU A 317 -27.20 -9.21 2.37
C LEU A 317 -26.09 -9.52 1.37
N LEU A 318 -25.32 -10.58 1.62
CA LEU A 318 -24.27 -11.10 0.72
C LEU A 318 -24.81 -11.40 -0.67
N VAL A 319 -25.85 -12.24 -0.75
CA VAL A 319 -26.43 -12.66 -2.03
C VAL A 319 -26.96 -11.47 -2.83
N ARG A 320 -27.65 -10.54 -2.15
CA ARG A 320 -28.16 -9.32 -2.79
C ARG A 320 -27.03 -8.47 -3.37
N TYR A 321 -25.99 -8.24 -2.58
CA TYR A 321 -24.91 -7.33 -2.95
C TYR A 321 -23.97 -7.92 -3.99
N ASP A 322 -23.85 -9.24 -4.00
CA ASP A 322 -23.09 -9.98 -5.00
C ASP A 322 -23.72 -9.88 -6.39
N CYS A 323 -25.05 -9.98 -6.50
CA CYS A 323 -25.76 -9.92 -7.79
C CYS A 323 -26.04 -8.49 -8.27
N ASP A 324 -26.37 -7.57 -7.36
CA ASP A 324 -26.65 -6.16 -7.68
C ASP A 324 -26.05 -5.24 -6.60
N PRO A 325 -24.76 -4.90 -6.71
CA PRO A 325 -24.07 -4.10 -5.71
C PRO A 325 -24.75 -2.74 -5.58
N TYR A 326 -25.07 -2.35 -4.34
CA TYR A 326 -25.84 -1.13 -4.02
C TYR A 326 -27.27 -1.07 -4.62
N GLY A 327 -27.79 -2.16 -5.18
CA GLY A 327 -29.21 -2.28 -5.56
C GLY A 327 -29.65 -1.41 -6.74
N TYR A 328 -28.75 -1.04 -7.67
CA TYR A 328 -29.10 -0.14 -8.78
C TYR A 328 -30.10 -0.76 -9.78
N ARG A 329 -30.02 -2.07 -10.06
CA ARG A 329 -31.00 -2.76 -10.91
C ARG A 329 -32.34 -2.88 -10.21
N ALA A 330 -32.34 -3.12 -8.91
CA ALA A 330 -33.57 -3.16 -8.11
C ALA A 330 -34.25 -1.78 -8.03
N ALA A 331 -33.46 -0.69 -7.97
CA ALA A 331 -33.96 0.69 -7.88
C ALA A 331 -34.46 1.25 -9.22
N ASP A 332 -33.87 0.84 -10.34
CA ASP A 332 -34.22 1.31 -11.69
C ASP A 332 -34.58 0.14 -12.59
N GLN A 333 -35.88 -0.14 -12.69
CA GLN A 333 -36.43 -1.22 -13.52
C GLN A 333 -36.07 -1.06 -15.02
N THR A 334 -35.77 0.16 -15.49
CA THR A 334 -35.37 0.41 -16.88
C THR A 334 -33.88 0.16 -17.13
N LEU A 335 -33.06 0.04 -16.08
CA LEU A 335 -31.63 -0.19 -16.21
C LEU A 335 -31.34 -1.51 -16.92
N ASN A 336 -32.00 -2.60 -16.52
CA ASN A 336 -31.81 -3.91 -17.16
C ASN A 336 -32.14 -3.86 -18.65
N ASN A 337 -33.26 -3.23 -19.03
CA ASN A 337 -33.63 -3.07 -20.44
C ASN A 337 -32.57 -2.31 -21.24
N ARG A 338 -31.93 -1.30 -20.64
CA ARG A 338 -30.84 -0.54 -21.27
C ARG A 338 -29.52 -1.31 -21.33
N LEU A 339 -29.22 -2.13 -20.33
CA LEU A 339 -27.97 -2.90 -20.28
C LEU A 339 -27.92 -3.99 -21.36
N PHE A 340 -29.07 -4.59 -21.66
CA PHE A 340 -29.20 -5.71 -22.60
C PHE A 340 -29.89 -5.35 -23.92
N ASP A 341 -30.03 -4.05 -24.23
CA ASP A 341 -30.60 -3.56 -25.48
C ASP A 341 -29.79 -4.07 -26.70
N THR A 342 -30.51 -4.66 -27.67
CA THR A 342 -29.96 -5.25 -28.90
C THR A 342 -30.18 -4.39 -30.14
N THR A 343 -30.93 -3.27 -30.02
CA THR A 343 -31.43 -2.48 -31.16
C THR A 343 -30.32 -2.03 -32.11
N GLN A 344 -29.13 -1.73 -31.61
CA GLN A 344 -28.01 -1.21 -32.40
C GLN A 344 -27.02 -2.28 -32.90
N PHE A 345 -27.22 -3.56 -32.60
CA PHE A 345 -26.18 -4.58 -32.82
C PHE A 345 -25.84 -4.77 -34.29
N ALA A 346 -26.86 -4.90 -35.15
CA ALA A 346 -26.66 -5.07 -36.58
C ALA A 346 -25.94 -3.86 -37.20
N ASP A 347 -26.35 -2.64 -36.82
CA ASP A 347 -25.73 -1.40 -37.31
C ASP A 347 -24.27 -1.30 -36.89
N LEU A 348 -23.94 -1.65 -35.64
CA LEU A 348 -22.57 -1.62 -35.14
C LEU A 348 -21.68 -2.67 -35.83
N VAL A 349 -22.17 -3.89 -36.03
CA VAL A 349 -21.43 -4.93 -36.77
C VAL A 349 -21.17 -4.49 -38.22
N ASN A 350 -22.16 -3.84 -38.86
CA ASN A 350 -22.03 -3.34 -40.22
C ASN A 350 -21.06 -2.15 -40.37
N GLN A 351 -20.77 -1.45 -39.27
CA GLN A 351 -19.80 -0.35 -39.23
C GLN A 351 -18.37 -0.81 -38.95
N LEU A 352 -18.16 -2.09 -38.60
CA LEU A 352 -16.82 -2.66 -38.50
C LEU A 352 -16.11 -2.55 -39.85
N GLY A 353 -14.84 -2.19 -39.80
CA GLY A 353 -14.01 -2.04 -40.98
C GLY A 353 -12.72 -2.81 -40.87
N ASP A 354 -12.33 -3.50 -41.93
CA ASP A 354 -10.97 -3.98 -42.12
C ASP A 354 -10.14 -2.88 -42.81
N LEU A 355 -9.06 -2.48 -42.17
CA LEU A 355 -8.12 -1.45 -42.63
C LEU A 355 -6.82 -2.07 -43.18
N SER A 356 -6.68 -3.39 -43.15
CA SER A 356 -5.44 -4.12 -43.49
C SER A 356 -5.12 -4.07 -44.99
N HIS A 357 -6.09 -3.72 -45.85
CA HIS A 357 -5.91 -3.63 -47.30
C HIS A 357 -5.72 -2.20 -47.77
N ASN A 358 -4.46 -1.75 -47.88
CA ASN A 358 -4.06 -0.42 -48.33
C ASN A 358 -4.67 0.72 -47.49
N GLY A 359 -4.98 0.50 -46.21
CA GLY A 359 -5.54 1.49 -45.29
C GLY A 359 -6.94 2.02 -45.65
N HIS A 360 -7.56 1.50 -46.71
CA HIS A 360 -8.94 1.83 -47.06
C HIS A 360 -9.87 0.91 -46.30
N GLN A 361 -10.88 1.49 -45.65
CA GLN A 361 -11.87 0.73 -44.91
C GLN A 361 -12.68 -0.14 -45.87
N LYS A 362 -12.47 -1.46 -45.80
CA LYS A 362 -13.33 -2.47 -46.41
C LYS A 362 -14.29 -3.00 -45.36
N GLN A 363 -15.48 -3.43 -45.78
CA GLN A 363 -16.34 -4.21 -44.89
C GLN A 363 -15.74 -5.60 -44.67
N LEU A 364 -15.97 -6.14 -43.48
CA LEU A 364 -15.70 -7.55 -43.19
C LEU A 364 -16.60 -8.44 -44.08
N PRO A 365 -16.14 -9.65 -44.44
CA PRO A 365 -16.96 -10.63 -45.16
C PRO A 365 -18.31 -10.88 -44.47
N ASP A 366 -19.36 -11.14 -45.25
CA ASP A 366 -20.72 -11.33 -44.73
C ASP A 366 -20.81 -12.45 -43.69
N GLU A 367 -20.18 -13.59 -43.96
CA GLU A 367 -20.10 -14.73 -43.03
C GLU A 367 -19.43 -14.34 -41.69
N ALA A 368 -18.36 -13.55 -41.75
CA ALA A 368 -17.66 -13.09 -40.55
C ALA A 368 -18.52 -12.13 -39.73
N ARG A 369 -19.26 -11.23 -40.39
CA ARG A 369 -20.20 -10.31 -39.74
C ARG A 369 -21.38 -11.05 -39.11
N GLU A 370 -21.96 -12.02 -39.82
CA GLU A 370 -23.06 -12.83 -39.32
C GLU A 370 -22.64 -13.60 -38.06
N GLN A 371 -21.47 -14.24 -38.10
CA GLN A 371 -20.91 -14.94 -36.95
C GLN A 371 -20.70 -14.00 -35.74
N LEU A 372 -20.12 -12.82 -35.94
CA LEU A 372 -19.95 -11.83 -34.87
C LEU A 372 -21.28 -11.37 -34.29
N LEU A 373 -22.29 -11.15 -35.13
CA LEU A 373 -23.63 -10.78 -34.68
C LEU A 373 -24.25 -11.89 -33.84
N GLN A 374 -24.15 -13.15 -34.28
CA GLN A 374 -24.63 -14.32 -33.53
C GLN A 374 -23.94 -14.41 -32.17
N TRP A 375 -22.62 -14.29 -32.11
CA TRP A 375 -21.85 -14.31 -30.86
C TRP A 375 -22.23 -13.14 -29.94
N LEU A 376 -22.39 -11.93 -30.47
CA LEU A 376 -22.76 -10.76 -29.69
C LEU A 376 -24.17 -10.90 -29.10
N VAL A 377 -25.14 -11.38 -29.89
CA VAL A 377 -26.51 -11.67 -29.41
C VAL A 377 -26.48 -12.77 -28.35
N TYR A 378 -25.72 -13.83 -28.56
CA TYR A 378 -25.59 -14.94 -27.62
C TYR A 378 -25.01 -14.50 -26.27
N VAL A 379 -23.87 -13.80 -26.28
CA VAL A 379 -23.22 -13.25 -25.08
C VAL A 379 -24.16 -12.29 -24.34
N ASN A 380 -24.89 -11.43 -25.07
CA ASN A 380 -25.86 -10.52 -24.47
C ASN A 380 -27.05 -11.27 -23.86
N GLY A 381 -27.56 -12.29 -24.57
CA GLY A 381 -28.64 -13.17 -24.12
C GLY A 381 -28.30 -13.88 -22.81
N CYS A 382 -27.12 -14.48 -22.75
CA CYS A 382 -26.63 -15.16 -21.55
C CYS A 382 -26.53 -14.28 -20.31
N GLY A 383 -26.35 -12.98 -20.49
CA GLY A 383 -26.37 -12.01 -19.41
C GLY A 383 -27.69 -11.95 -18.63
N HIS A 384 -28.83 -12.18 -19.30
CA HIS A 384 -30.16 -11.92 -18.73
C HIS A 384 -31.20 -13.04 -18.93
N THR A 385 -30.88 -14.04 -19.75
CA THR A 385 -31.71 -15.23 -19.98
C THR A 385 -30.98 -16.47 -19.44
N PRO A 386 -31.67 -17.41 -18.78
CA PRO A 386 -31.08 -18.67 -18.36
C PRO A 386 -30.44 -19.43 -19.53
N CYS A 387 -29.10 -19.50 -19.56
CA CYS A 387 -28.37 -20.16 -20.64
C CYS A 387 -27.18 -21.01 -20.15
N ILE A 388 -26.55 -20.67 -19.02
CA ILE A 388 -25.39 -21.39 -18.49
C ILE A 388 -25.85 -22.26 -17.33
N THR A 389 -25.56 -23.55 -17.42
CA THR A 389 -25.80 -24.52 -16.35
C THR A 389 -24.74 -24.39 -15.27
N THR A 390 -25.19 -24.20 -14.02
CA THR A 390 -24.30 -24.22 -12.85
C THR A 390 -23.81 -25.64 -12.57
N ILE A 391 -22.81 -25.79 -11.69
CA ILE A 391 -22.34 -27.13 -11.28
C ILE A 391 -23.47 -27.95 -10.62
N GLU A 392 -24.45 -27.28 -10.02
CA GLU A 392 -25.62 -27.89 -9.39
C GLU A 392 -26.69 -28.35 -10.42
N GLY A 393 -26.48 -28.09 -11.71
CA GLY A 393 -27.35 -28.54 -12.80
C GLY A 393 -28.48 -27.58 -13.16
N GLU A 394 -28.56 -26.40 -12.54
CA GLU A 394 -29.58 -25.38 -12.81
C GLU A 394 -29.09 -24.39 -13.89
N ALA A 395 -29.91 -24.13 -14.91
CA ALA A 395 -29.62 -23.07 -15.88
C ALA A 395 -29.98 -21.70 -15.29
N LYS A 396 -29.02 -20.78 -15.26
CA LYS A 396 -29.21 -19.40 -14.75
C LYS A 396 -28.73 -18.36 -15.74
N ALA A 397 -29.30 -17.16 -15.65
CA ALA A 397 -28.78 -15.98 -16.31
C ALA A 397 -27.57 -15.48 -15.51
N VAL A 398 -26.54 -15.00 -16.19
CA VAL A 398 -25.29 -14.61 -15.53
C VAL A 398 -25.51 -13.51 -14.47
N LYS A 399 -26.41 -12.55 -14.73
CA LYS A 399 -26.75 -11.49 -13.77
C LYS A 399 -27.30 -12.01 -12.44
N ASP A 400 -27.90 -13.20 -12.43
CA ASP A 400 -28.55 -13.81 -11.26
C ASP A 400 -27.66 -14.87 -10.57
N MET A 401 -26.45 -15.10 -11.09
CA MET A 401 -25.47 -16.01 -10.48
C MET A 401 -24.74 -15.35 -9.32
N SER A 402 -24.45 -16.12 -8.28
CA SER A 402 -23.54 -15.77 -7.19
C SER A 402 -22.07 -15.80 -7.63
N PHE A 403 -21.22 -15.15 -6.84
CA PHE A 403 -19.76 -15.16 -6.91
C PHE A 403 -19.22 -16.57 -6.94
N THR A 404 -19.75 -17.45 -6.08
CA THR A 404 -19.31 -18.83 -5.98
C THR A 404 -19.60 -19.58 -7.29
N GLU A 405 -20.80 -19.43 -7.84
CA GLU A 405 -21.19 -20.04 -9.11
C GLU A 405 -20.32 -19.52 -10.27
N ILE A 406 -20.14 -18.20 -10.39
CA ILE A 406 -19.30 -17.60 -11.44
C ILE A 406 -17.85 -18.11 -11.34
N ASN A 407 -17.28 -18.14 -10.13
CA ASN A 407 -15.90 -18.61 -9.94
C ASN A 407 -15.73 -20.09 -10.23
N GLN A 408 -16.68 -20.92 -9.79
CA GLN A 408 -16.67 -22.35 -10.07
C GLN A 408 -16.73 -22.64 -11.56
N ILE A 409 -17.57 -21.91 -12.32
CA ILE A 409 -17.66 -22.03 -13.78
C ILE A 409 -16.34 -21.57 -14.42
N ALA A 410 -15.83 -20.40 -14.03
CA ALA A 410 -14.56 -19.86 -14.53
C ALA A 410 -13.39 -20.83 -14.30
N GLN A 411 -13.29 -21.42 -13.11
CA GLN A 411 -12.26 -22.42 -12.77
C GLN A 411 -12.42 -23.71 -13.57
N THR A 412 -13.66 -24.15 -13.79
CA THR A 412 -13.96 -25.33 -14.63
C THR A 412 -13.47 -25.12 -16.06
N TYR A 413 -13.79 -23.97 -16.65
CA TYR A 413 -13.34 -23.65 -18.00
C TYR A 413 -11.81 -23.52 -18.06
N ARG A 414 -11.18 -22.86 -17.09
CA ARG A 414 -9.71 -22.74 -17.03
C ARG A 414 -9.02 -24.10 -16.94
N LYS A 415 -9.56 -25.02 -16.14
CA LYS A 415 -9.06 -26.41 -16.07
C LYS A 415 -9.21 -27.11 -17.42
N ALA A 416 -10.34 -26.96 -18.10
CA ALA A 416 -10.56 -27.57 -19.41
C ALA A 416 -9.55 -27.04 -20.46
N PHE A 417 -9.29 -25.74 -20.50
CA PHE A 417 -8.27 -25.15 -21.38
C PHE A 417 -6.85 -25.62 -21.03
N SER A 418 -6.53 -25.84 -19.75
CA SER A 418 -5.21 -26.35 -19.36
C SER A 418 -4.95 -27.81 -19.74
N GLN A 419 -6.01 -28.61 -19.89
CA GLN A 419 -5.92 -30.04 -20.20
C GLN A 419 -5.84 -30.34 -21.71
N ASN A 420 -5.98 -29.32 -22.58
CA ASN A 420 -5.87 -29.41 -24.05
C ASN A 420 -6.77 -30.49 -24.70
N SER A 421 -7.88 -30.86 -24.06
CA SER A 421 -8.80 -31.92 -24.50
C SER A 421 -10.15 -31.41 -25.03
N LEU A 422 -10.28 -30.10 -25.23
CA LEU A 422 -11.52 -29.45 -25.67
C LEU A 422 -11.75 -29.61 -27.18
N SER A 423 -12.99 -29.91 -27.57
CA SER A 423 -13.41 -29.77 -28.97
C SER A 423 -13.43 -28.28 -29.37
N PRO A 424 -13.29 -27.95 -30.67
CA PRO A 424 -13.39 -26.55 -31.13
C PRO A 424 -14.73 -25.89 -30.76
N GLU A 425 -15.81 -26.65 -30.78
CA GLU A 425 -17.16 -26.19 -30.43
C GLU A 425 -17.27 -25.87 -28.94
N ASP A 426 -16.80 -26.77 -28.07
CA ASP A 426 -16.78 -26.54 -26.62
C ASP A 426 -15.86 -25.38 -26.24
N ALA A 427 -14.70 -25.27 -26.90
CA ALA A 427 -13.78 -24.17 -26.70
C ALA A 427 -14.44 -22.83 -27.04
N LEU A 428 -15.13 -22.74 -28.18
CA LEU A 428 -15.87 -21.54 -28.56
C LEU A 428 -17.00 -21.23 -27.56
N LEU A 429 -17.79 -22.24 -27.18
CA LEU A 429 -18.88 -22.08 -26.23
C LEU A 429 -18.37 -21.56 -24.88
N TYR A 430 -17.28 -22.14 -24.35
CA TYR A 430 -16.68 -21.72 -23.08
C TYR A 430 -16.11 -20.31 -23.17
N LYS A 431 -15.49 -19.91 -24.29
CA LYS A 431 -15.05 -18.52 -24.50
C LYS A 431 -16.25 -17.56 -24.48
N LEU A 432 -17.34 -17.86 -25.19
CA LEU A 432 -18.54 -17.03 -25.22
C LEU A 432 -19.20 -16.92 -23.83
N HIS A 433 -19.34 -18.02 -23.12
CA HIS A 433 -19.81 -18.02 -21.73
C HIS A 433 -18.91 -17.17 -20.84
N TYR A 434 -17.60 -17.36 -20.94
CA TYR A 434 -16.65 -16.59 -20.15
C TYR A 434 -16.72 -15.08 -20.45
N ILE A 435 -16.95 -14.67 -21.71
CA ILE A 435 -17.19 -13.26 -22.05
C ILE A 435 -18.46 -12.72 -21.37
N ALA A 436 -19.54 -13.50 -21.33
CA ALA A 436 -20.75 -13.12 -20.61
C ALA A 436 -20.50 -12.97 -19.10
N LEU A 437 -19.78 -13.92 -18.49
CA LEU A 437 -19.33 -13.85 -17.09
C LEU A 437 -18.49 -12.59 -16.83
N MET A 438 -17.45 -12.35 -17.63
CA MET A 438 -16.58 -11.19 -17.50
C MET A 438 -17.34 -9.87 -17.61
N ARG A 439 -18.32 -9.78 -18.51
CA ARG A 439 -19.14 -8.57 -18.69
C ARG A 439 -19.91 -8.23 -17.42
N GLU A 440 -20.47 -9.24 -16.76
CA GLU A 440 -21.18 -9.09 -15.49
C GLU A 440 -20.23 -8.77 -14.34
N VAL A 441 -19.11 -9.48 -14.24
CA VAL A 441 -18.08 -9.23 -13.22
C VAL A 441 -17.53 -7.82 -13.34
N MET A 442 -17.34 -7.31 -14.55
CA MET A 442 -16.92 -5.93 -14.80
C MET A 442 -17.96 -4.93 -14.26
N TYR A 443 -19.26 -5.18 -14.50
CA TYR A 443 -20.33 -4.37 -13.91
C TYR A 443 -20.23 -4.40 -12.38
N ARG A 444 -20.23 -5.59 -11.76
CA ARG A 444 -20.22 -5.74 -10.29
C ARG A 444 -19.03 -5.05 -9.63
N THR A 445 -17.83 -5.33 -10.11
CA THR A 445 -16.57 -4.86 -9.50
C THR A 445 -16.28 -3.38 -9.73
N THR A 446 -16.91 -2.75 -10.72
CA THR A 446 -16.77 -1.31 -10.98
C THR A 446 -17.92 -0.47 -10.44
N THR A 447 -18.97 -1.11 -9.90
CA THR A 447 -20.08 -0.43 -9.23
C THR A 447 -19.58 0.29 -7.98
N LYS A 448 -20.06 1.51 -7.74
CA LYS A 448 -19.63 2.33 -6.59
C LYS A 448 -20.82 2.79 -5.76
N ALA A 449 -20.55 2.93 -4.46
CA ALA A 449 -21.49 3.54 -3.54
C ALA A 449 -21.95 4.91 -4.06
N PRO A 450 -23.24 5.25 -3.89
CA PRO A 450 -23.72 6.57 -4.24
C PRO A 450 -22.93 7.64 -3.46
N LYS A 451 -22.60 8.75 -4.12
CA LYS A 451 -21.96 9.92 -3.50
C LYS A 451 -22.76 11.17 -3.82
N ASN A 452 -23.20 11.91 -2.80
CA ASN A 452 -24.01 13.11 -2.92
C ASN A 452 -25.25 12.88 -3.82
N ASP A 453 -26.01 11.83 -3.52
CA ASP A 453 -27.22 11.40 -4.25
C ASP A 453 -27.05 11.09 -5.75
N LYS A 454 -25.81 10.92 -6.22
CA LYS A 454 -25.53 10.51 -7.60
C LYS A 454 -25.32 9.01 -7.68
N ALA A 455 -26.30 8.32 -8.28
CA ALA A 455 -26.20 6.93 -8.67
C ALA A 455 -25.01 6.71 -9.61
N ARG A 456 -24.20 5.68 -9.33
CA ARG A 456 -23.05 5.26 -10.12
C ARG A 456 -23.09 3.75 -10.35
N PRO A 457 -23.97 3.29 -11.25
CA PRO A 457 -24.00 1.89 -11.62
C PRO A 457 -22.65 1.46 -12.19
N GLY A 458 -22.37 0.15 -12.12
CA GLY A 458 -21.19 -0.45 -12.68
C GLY A 458 -21.02 -0.17 -14.17
N ARG A 459 -19.78 -0.23 -14.63
CA ARG A 459 -19.45 -0.20 -16.06
C ARG A 459 -19.79 -1.56 -16.66
N HIS A 460 -20.96 -1.64 -17.28
CA HIS A 460 -21.33 -2.76 -18.14
C HIS A 460 -20.70 -2.54 -19.53
N ALA A 461 -19.95 -3.52 -20.04
CA ALA A 461 -19.25 -3.34 -21.31
C ALA A 461 -20.25 -3.06 -22.45
N HIS A 462 -19.98 -2.00 -23.21
CA HIS A 462 -20.78 -1.62 -24.35
C HIS A 462 -20.61 -2.63 -25.51
N PRO A 463 -21.59 -2.73 -26.42
CA PRO A 463 -21.48 -3.62 -27.57
C PRO A 463 -20.21 -3.39 -28.40
N THR A 464 -19.78 -2.14 -28.58
CA THR A 464 -18.51 -1.79 -29.27
C THR A 464 -17.27 -2.36 -28.58
N GLN A 465 -17.25 -2.36 -27.24
CA GLN A 465 -16.17 -2.94 -26.45
C GLN A 465 -16.16 -4.47 -26.55
N LEU A 466 -17.35 -5.09 -26.55
CA LEU A 466 -17.48 -6.53 -26.81
C LEU A 466 -17.05 -6.90 -28.23
N LEU A 467 -17.40 -6.08 -29.23
CA LEU A 467 -17.02 -6.32 -30.62
C LEU A 467 -15.50 -6.38 -30.79
N TYR A 468 -14.72 -5.54 -30.09
CA TYR A 468 -13.26 -5.69 -30.09
C TYR A 468 -12.84 -7.08 -29.57
N VAL A 469 -13.37 -7.52 -28.42
CA VAL A 469 -13.00 -8.82 -27.81
C VAL A 469 -13.42 -9.99 -28.70
N LEU A 470 -14.63 -9.95 -29.26
CA LEU A 470 -15.15 -10.98 -30.16
C LEU A 470 -14.40 -11.02 -31.48
N LEU A 471 -14.08 -9.85 -32.06
CA LEU A 471 -13.32 -9.77 -33.29
C LEU A 471 -11.87 -10.24 -33.09
N SER A 472 -11.22 -9.89 -31.97
CA SER A 472 -9.89 -10.44 -31.66
C SER A 472 -9.92 -11.95 -31.49
N MET A 473 -11.01 -12.51 -30.94
CA MET A 473 -11.21 -13.96 -30.87
C MET A 473 -11.44 -14.58 -32.25
N GLN A 474 -12.21 -13.94 -33.14
CA GLN A 474 -12.41 -14.40 -34.52
C GLN A 474 -11.10 -14.41 -35.32
N GLN A 475 -10.26 -13.39 -35.10
CA GLN A 475 -8.97 -13.18 -35.75
C GLN A 475 -7.82 -13.80 -34.93
N GLU A 476 -7.98 -15.06 -34.49
CA GLU A 476 -6.99 -15.75 -33.64
C GLU A 476 -5.67 -16.07 -34.37
N SER A 477 -5.70 -16.17 -35.69
CA SER A 477 -4.55 -16.55 -36.52
C SER A 477 -3.58 -15.40 -36.84
N CYS A 478 -3.90 -14.16 -36.48
CA CYS A 478 -3.06 -13.01 -36.79
C CYS A 478 -2.87 -12.07 -35.58
N ASN A 479 -1.90 -11.16 -35.71
CA ASN A 479 -1.76 -10.04 -34.79
C ASN A 479 -2.86 -9.01 -35.09
N PHE A 480 -3.54 -8.56 -34.05
CA PHE A 480 -4.79 -7.82 -34.19
C PHE A 480 -4.64 -6.41 -33.63
N VAL A 481 -5.00 -5.39 -34.40
CA VAL A 481 -5.01 -3.99 -33.97
C VAL A 481 -6.40 -3.40 -34.13
N GLY A 482 -7.05 -3.06 -33.02
CA GLY A 482 -8.32 -2.34 -33.04
C GLY A 482 -8.13 -0.83 -32.92
N GLN A 483 -8.59 -0.09 -33.92
CA GLN A 483 -8.76 1.36 -33.81
C GLN A 483 -9.95 1.67 -32.90
N ILE A 484 -9.68 2.04 -31.65
CA ILE A 484 -10.65 2.44 -30.65
C ILE A 484 -10.41 3.91 -30.30
N LYS A 485 -11.38 4.78 -30.61
CA LYS A 485 -11.26 6.23 -30.32
C LYS A 485 -11.07 6.49 -28.82
N THR A 486 -10.34 7.57 -28.51
CA THR A 486 -10.10 8.00 -27.12
C THR A 486 -11.41 8.22 -26.39
N GLY A 487 -11.52 7.69 -25.17
CA GLY A 487 -12.74 7.77 -24.35
C GLY A 487 -13.71 6.59 -24.53
N GLU A 488 -13.54 5.74 -25.54
CA GLU A 488 -14.41 4.56 -25.75
C GLU A 488 -14.09 3.39 -24.80
N GLY A 489 -13.08 3.53 -23.94
CA GLY A 489 -12.78 2.57 -22.88
C GLY A 489 -11.70 1.53 -23.21
N LYS A 490 -10.63 1.92 -23.91
CA LYS A 490 -9.44 1.08 -24.20
C LYS A 490 -8.96 0.26 -23.01
N SER A 491 -8.84 0.88 -21.83
CA SER A 491 -8.39 0.16 -20.62
C SER A 491 -9.34 -0.95 -20.16
N LEU A 492 -10.66 -0.79 -20.35
CA LEU A 492 -11.65 -1.82 -20.03
C LEU A 492 -11.55 -2.99 -21.00
N VAL A 493 -11.43 -2.68 -22.30
CA VAL A 493 -11.23 -3.66 -23.37
C VAL A 493 -9.94 -4.45 -23.15
N ALA A 494 -8.83 -3.78 -22.82
CA ALA A 494 -7.56 -4.43 -22.50
C ALA A 494 -7.71 -5.42 -21.34
N ALA A 495 -8.43 -5.06 -20.28
CA ALA A 495 -8.65 -5.94 -19.14
C ALA A 495 -9.51 -7.17 -19.51
N MET A 496 -10.57 -7.00 -20.29
CA MET A 496 -11.42 -8.11 -20.74
C MET A 496 -10.67 -9.04 -21.70
N SER A 497 -9.95 -8.50 -22.67
CA SER A 497 -9.10 -9.30 -23.57
C SER A 497 -8.03 -10.05 -22.79
N ALA A 498 -7.37 -9.42 -21.81
CA ALA A 498 -6.36 -10.09 -21.01
C ALA A 498 -6.91 -11.27 -20.22
N ALA A 499 -8.10 -11.12 -19.63
CA ALA A 499 -8.76 -12.21 -18.92
C ALA A 499 -9.16 -13.35 -19.89
N LEU A 500 -9.67 -13.04 -21.09
CA LEU A 500 -9.98 -14.05 -22.11
C LEU A 500 -8.73 -14.85 -22.51
N TYR A 501 -7.62 -14.20 -22.83
CA TYR A 501 -6.42 -14.92 -23.25
C TYR A 501 -5.71 -15.64 -22.10
N CYS A 502 -5.86 -15.14 -20.87
CA CYS A 502 -5.42 -15.84 -19.67
C CYS A 502 -6.21 -17.15 -19.44
N LEU A 503 -7.51 -17.19 -19.79
CA LEU A 503 -8.31 -18.43 -19.78
C LEU A 503 -7.71 -19.48 -20.73
N GLU A 504 -7.24 -19.05 -21.91
CA GLU A 504 -6.59 -19.89 -22.92
C GLU A 504 -5.13 -20.27 -22.58
N GLY A 505 -4.68 -20.00 -21.36
CA GLY A 505 -3.35 -20.34 -20.87
C GLY A 505 -2.25 -19.35 -21.24
N HIS A 506 -2.58 -18.17 -21.81
CA HIS A 506 -1.56 -17.17 -22.11
C HIS A 506 -1.05 -16.47 -20.84
N THR A 507 0.24 -16.11 -20.86
CA THR A 507 0.77 -15.06 -19.99
C THR A 507 0.62 -13.73 -20.72
N VAL A 508 -0.06 -12.77 -20.11
CA VAL A 508 -0.49 -11.54 -20.80
C VAL A 508 0.22 -10.32 -20.25
N ASP A 509 1.00 -9.66 -21.08
CA ASP A 509 1.65 -8.38 -20.76
C ASP A 509 0.82 -7.23 -21.33
N ILE A 510 0.35 -6.32 -20.48
CA ILE A 510 -0.32 -5.09 -20.89
C ILE A 510 0.69 -3.95 -20.81
N THR A 511 1.00 -3.37 -21.97
CA THR A 511 1.87 -2.19 -22.07
C THR A 511 1.05 -0.92 -22.25
N THR A 512 1.48 0.15 -21.58
CA THR A 512 0.94 1.50 -21.70
C THR A 512 2.06 2.49 -22.00
N SER A 513 1.70 3.71 -22.42
CA SER A 513 2.71 4.74 -22.75
C SER A 513 3.50 5.24 -21.55
N ARG A 514 2.95 5.11 -20.32
CA ARG A 514 3.57 5.63 -19.09
C ARG A 514 3.25 4.77 -17.85
N MET A 515 4.15 4.76 -16.89
CA MET A 515 3.99 3.94 -15.67
C MET A 515 2.82 4.38 -14.79
N ASP A 516 2.40 5.65 -14.85
CA ASP A 516 1.21 6.13 -14.13
C ASP A 516 -0.08 5.56 -14.70
N LEU A 517 -0.15 5.45 -16.03
CA LEU A 517 -1.26 4.79 -16.73
C LEU A 517 -1.28 3.29 -16.46
N ALA A 518 -0.12 2.61 -16.45
CA ALA A 518 -0.03 1.21 -16.07
C ALA A 518 -0.53 0.98 -14.63
N HIS A 519 -0.07 1.80 -13.68
CA HIS A 519 -0.48 1.73 -12.28
C HIS A 519 -1.99 1.96 -12.13
N GLU A 520 -2.53 2.98 -12.80
CA GLU A 520 -3.95 3.28 -12.79
C GLU A 520 -4.79 2.19 -13.46
N GLY A 521 -4.34 1.65 -14.59
CA GLY A 521 -5.01 0.58 -15.33
C GLY A 521 -5.15 -0.68 -14.48
N LEU A 522 -4.06 -1.12 -13.85
CA LEU A 522 -4.08 -2.23 -12.91
C LEU A 522 -4.97 -1.92 -11.70
N GLY A 523 -4.83 -0.72 -11.11
CA GLY A 523 -5.62 -0.31 -9.95
C GLY A 523 -7.13 -0.27 -10.21
N LYS A 524 -7.56 0.15 -11.41
CA LYS A 524 -8.97 0.19 -11.82
C LYS A 524 -9.60 -1.19 -11.97
N HIS A 525 -8.84 -2.18 -12.43
CA HIS A 525 -9.35 -3.52 -12.77
C HIS A 525 -8.88 -4.62 -11.82
N ARG A 526 -8.16 -4.28 -10.74
CA ARG A 526 -7.67 -5.26 -9.76
C ARG A 526 -8.80 -6.09 -9.15
N ALA A 527 -9.92 -5.46 -8.82
CA ALA A 527 -11.10 -6.16 -8.31
C ALA A 527 -11.69 -7.13 -9.34
N PHE A 528 -11.75 -6.72 -10.62
CA PHE A 528 -12.19 -7.56 -11.73
C PHE A 528 -11.32 -8.82 -11.88
N PHE A 529 -9.99 -8.68 -11.91
CA PHE A 529 -9.09 -9.82 -12.02
C PHE A 529 -9.11 -10.72 -10.78
N HIS A 530 -9.18 -10.11 -9.58
CA HIS A 530 -9.30 -10.86 -8.34
C HIS A 530 -10.58 -11.68 -8.27
N TYR A 531 -11.70 -11.13 -8.76
CA TYR A 531 -12.97 -11.84 -8.85
C TYR A 531 -12.86 -13.13 -9.67
N LEU A 532 -12.06 -13.11 -10.74
CA LEU A 532 -11.85 -14.23 -11.66
C LEU A 532 -10.67 -15.15 -11.26
N ASP A 533 -10.10 -14.95 -10.07
CA ASP A 533 -8.90 -15.66 -9.59
C ASP A 533 -7.69 -15.56 -10.56
N ILE A 534 -7.52 -14.37 -11.16
CA ILE A 534 -6.40 -14.07 -12.04
C ILE A 534 -5.37 -13.26 -11.28
N LYS A 535 -4.14 -13.79 -11.22
CA LYS A 535 -3.02 -13.11 -10.58
C LYS A 535 -2.53 -11.97 -11.46
N THR A 536 -2.35 -10.81 -10.84
CA THR A 536 -1.91 -9.60 -11.53
C THR A 536 -0.77 -8.91 -10.80
N GLN A 537 0.16 -8.34 -11.56
CA GLN A 537 1.33 -7.68 -10.98
C GLN A 537 1.80 -6.52 -11.87
N ARG A 538 2.31 -5.45 -11.26
CA ARG A 538 3.04 -4.41 -11.98
C ARG A 538 4.51 -4.81 -12.06
N ILE A 539 5.08 -4.77 -13.25
CA ILE A 539 6.49 -5.11 -13.51
C ILE A 539 7.29 -3.83 -13.73
N THR A 540 8.49 -3.81 -13.19
CA THR A 540 9.52 -2.77 -13.39
C THR A 540 10.85 -3.47 -13.65
N GLN A 541 11.86 -2.74 -14.12
CA GLN A 541 13.21 -3.26 -14.33
C GLN A 541 13.82 -3.89 -13.08
N ASN A 542 13.42 -3.42 -11.88
CA ASN A 542 13.94 -3.89 -10.59
C ASN A 542 13.06 -4.96 -9.95
N SER A 543 12.00 -5.41 -10.62
CA SER A 543 11.14 -6.46 -10.10
C SER A 543 11.93 -7.78 -10.00
N PRO A 544 11.74 -8.56 -8.91
CA PRO A 544 12.35 -9.87 -8.82
C PRO A 544 11.70 -10.85 -9.79
N ALA A 545 12.39 -11.94 -10.15
CA ALA A 545 11.88 -12.99 -11.01
C ALA A 545 10.51 -13.54 -10.54
N THR A 546 10.31 -13.65 -9.23
CA THR A 546 9.06 -14.14 -8.60
C THR A 546 7.84 -13.25 -8.84
N ALA A 547 8.04 -11.99 -9.25
CA ALA A 547 6.95 -11.08 -9.60
C ALA A 547 6.30 -11.43 -10.96
N TYR A 548 7.03 -12.10 -11.85
CA TYR A 548 6.55 -12.50 -13.17
C TYR A 548 6.08 -13.96 -13.14
N GLN A 549 4.77 -14.16 -13.13
CA GLN A 549 4.15 -15.48 -12.99
C GLN A 549 3.53 -15.95 -14.32
N PRO A 550 3.94 -17.09 -14.87
CA PRO A 550 3.30 -17.69 -16.03
C PRO A 550 1.79 -17.88 -15.82
N GLY A 551 0.99 -17.60 -16.84
CA GLY A 551 -0.49 -17.64 -16.76
C GLY A 551 -1.09 -16.55 -15.88
N GLY A 552 -0.34 -15.45 -15.65
CA GLY A 552 -0.81 -14.22 -15.01
C GLY A 552 -0.91 -13.05 -15.99
N ILE A 553 -1.33 -11.89 -15.47
CA ILE A 553 -1.42 -10.63 -16.22
C ILE A 553 -0.47 -9.59 -15.61
N HIS A 554 0.37 -8.99 -16.44
CA HIS A 554 1.38 -8.03 -16.01
C HIS A 554 1.15 -6.65 -16.62
N TYR A 555 1.26 -5.58 -15.83
CA TYR A 555 1.15 -4.20 -16.32
C TYR A 555 2.51 -3.50 -16.26
N SER A 556 2.90 -2.83 -17.35
CA SER A 556 4.08 -1.98 -17.36
C SER A 556 4.10 -1.00 -18.56
N THR A 557 5.25 -0.37 -18.79
CA THR A 557 5.62 0.24 -20.07
C THR A 557 6.52 -0.73 -20.84
N LEU A 558 6.60 -0.56 -22.17
CA LEU A 558 7.41 -1.44 -23.00
C LEU A 558 8.91 -1.37 -22.64
N SER A 559 9.40 -0.19 -22.26
CA SER A 559 10.77 0.01 -21.82
C SER A 559 11.10 -0.78 -20.55
N GLU A 560 10.21 -0.75 -19.55
CA GLU A 560 10.39 -1.47 -18.29
C GLU A 560 10.32 -2.98 -18.50
N PHE A 561 9.41 -3.48 -19.36
CA PHE A 561 9.38 -4.89 -19.76
C PHE A 561 10.67 -5.30 -20.47
N ALA A 562 11.20 -4.47 -21.37
CA ALA A 562 12.43 -4.76 -22.10
C ALA A 562 13.63 -4.89 -21.16
N LEU A 563 13.78 -3.96 -20.21
CA LEU A 563 14.85 -3.98 -19.23
C LEU A 563 14.70 -5.14 -18.24
N PHE A 564 13.49 -5.40 -17.74
CA PHE A 564 13.20 -6.56 -16.89
C PHE A 564 13.54 -7.86 -17.61
N ARG A 565 13.13 -8.02 -18.87
CA ARG A 565 13.43 -9.22 -19.67
C ARG A 565 14.94 -9.40 -19.88
N SER A 566 15.66 -8.32 -20.18
CA SER A 566 17.12 -8.35 -20.26
C SER A 566 17.78 -8.76 -18.94
N GLU A 567 17.27 -8.28 -17.80
CA GLU A 567 17.72 -8.70 -16.47
C GLU A 567 17.52 -10.20 -16.25
N MET A 568 16.29 -10.68 -16.47
CA MET A 568 15.93 -12.08 -16.30
C MET A 568 16.76 -13.00 -17.20
N MET A 569 17.02 -12.61 -18.46
CA MET A 569 17.88 -13.38 -19.34
C MET A 569 19.32 -13.45 -18.84
N SER A 570 19.88 -12.34 -18.38
CA SER A 570 21.26 -12.31 -17.87
C SER A 570 21.46 -13.04 -16.54
N THR A 571 20.38 -13.23 -15.76
CA THR A 571 20.40 -13.92 -14.47
C THR A 571 19.93 -15.38 -14.55
N GLY A 572 19.78 -15.93 -15.76
CA GLY A 572 19.41 -17.33 -15.98
C GLY A 572 17.91 -17.66 -15.91
N HIS A 573 17.04 -16.64 -15.85
CA HIS A 573 15.58 -16.78 -15.78
C HIS A 573 14.88 -16.62 -17.15
N ALA A 574 15.57 -16.90 -18.25
CA ALA A 574 15.01 -16.76 -19.60
C ALA A 574 13.76 -17.64 -19.85
N SER A 575 13.66 -18.78 -19.16
CA SER A 575 12.53 -19.71 -19.27
C SER A 575 11.18 -19.12 -18.88
N LEU A 576 11.16 -18.03 -18.10
CA LEU A 576 9.93 -17.29 -17.75
C LEU A 576 9.14 -16.80 -18.98
N PHE A 577 9.83 -16.65 -20.12
CA PHE A 577 9.25 -16.09 -21.34
C PHE A 577 9.05 -17.11 -22.48
N ASN A 578 9.26 -18.40 -22.22
CA ASN A 578 9.07 -19.47 -23.21
C ASN A 578 7.61 -19.96 -23.31
N ALA A 579 6.74 -19.47 -22.42
CA ALA A 579 5.32 -19.81 -22.40
C ALA A 579 4.54 -19.08 -23.50
N LYS A 580 3.30 -19.53 -23.76
CA LYS A 580 2.32 -18.88 -24.65
C LYS A 580 2.14 -17.42 -24.20
N SER A 581 2.86 -16.50 -24.82
CA SER A 581 2.99 -15.10 -24.38
C SER A 581 2.23 -14.19 -25.32
N LEU A 582 1.46 -13.27 -24.75
CA LEU A 582 0.65 -12.32 -25.49
C LEU A 582 0.91 -10.92 -24.95
N ILE A 583 1.11 -9.96 -25.84
CA ILE A 583 1.17 -8.55 -25.46
C ILE A 583 -0.10 -7.83 -25.89
N ILE A 584 -0.68 -7.05 -24.98
CA ILE A 584 -1.72 -6.07 -25.27
C ILE A 584 -1.08 -4.68 -25.24
N ALA A 585 -0.99 -4.04 -26.39
CA ALA A 585 -0.29 -2.78 -26.58
C ALA A 585 -1.27 -1.61 -26.74
N ASP A 586 -1.33 -0.74 -25.72
CA ASP A 586 -2.01 0.55 -25.82
C ASP A 586 -1.13 1.58 -26.55
N GLU A 587 -1.77 2.38 -27.40
CA GLU A 587 -1.12 3.29 -28.35
C GLU A 587 -0.06 2.56 -29.19
N ILE A 588 -0.45 1.42 -29.79
CA ILE A 588 0.48 0.58 -30.57
C ILE A 588 1.10 1.33 -31.76
N ASP A 589 0.39 2.29 -32.36
CA ASP A 589 0.88 3.14 -33.44
C ASP A 589 2.18 3.84 -33.03
N PHE A 590 2.23 4.37 -31.81
CA PHE A 590 3.44 4.97 -31.27
C PHE A 590 4.58 3.95 -31.15
N LEU A 591 4.29 2.75 -30.63
CA LEU A 591 5.32 1.71 -30.45
C LEU A 591 5.87 1.17 -31.77
N THR A 592 5.07 1.19 -32.83
CA THR A 592 5.44 0.64 -34.13
C THR A 592 6.01 1.67 -35.11
N LEU A 593 5.61 2.94 -34.99
CA LEU A 593 6.02 4.02 -35.91
C LEU A 593 6.95 5.04 -35.25
N ASP A 594 6.63 5.48 -34.03
CA ASP A 594 7.23 6.68 -33.42
C ASP A 594 8.36 6.39 -32.41
N ASP A 595 8.37 5.19 -31.80
CA ASP A 595 9.33 4.84 -30.75
C ASP A 595 10.69 4.42 -31.31
N ASP A 596 11.59 5.40 -31.36
CA ASP A 596 13.01 5.26 -31.72
C ASP A 596 13.90 4.80 -30.56
N THR A 597 13.33 4.53 -29.37
CA THR A 597 14.11 4.28 -28.16
C THR A 597 14.80 2.91 -28.20
N ARG A 598 16.10 2.92 -27.93
CA ARG A 598 16.87 1.70 -27.63
C ARG A 598 16.92 1.49 -26.12
N TYR A 599 16.24 0.46 -25.63
CA TYR A 599 16.27 0.01 -24.25
C TYR A 599 17.58 -0.75 -24.00
N ARG A 600 18.54 -0.10 -23.34
CA ARG A 600 19.87 -0.65 -23.07
C ARG A 600 20.02 -1.00 -21.59
N LYS A 601 20.31 -2.27 -21.30
CA LYS A 601 20.85 -2.68 -20.00
C LYS A 601 22.36 -2.48 -20.03
N ALA A 602 22.91 -1.78 -19.03
CA ALA A 602 24.32 -1.44 -18.98
C ALA A 602 24.96 -1.78 -17.62
N THR A 603 26.28 -1.94 -17.59
CA THR A 603 27.11 -2.11 -16.39
C THR A 603 28.22 -1.06 -16.35
N LEU A 604 28.80 -0.80 -15.18
CA LEU A 604 29.90 0.15 -15.05
C LEU A 604 31.15 -0.37 -15.77
N LEU A 605 31.78 0.51 -16.56
CA LEU A 605 33.00 0.22 -17.31
C LEU A 605 34.23 0.34 -16.42
N ASP A 606 34.28 1.35 -15.55
CA ASP A 606 35.35 1.55 -14.59
C ASP A 606 34.84 1.52 -13.14
N LYS A 607 35.75 1.20 -12.21
CA LYS A 607 35.45 1.24 -10.79
C LYS A 607 35.25 2.70 -10.33
N PRO A 608 34.10 3.03 -9.70
CA PRO A 608 33.88 4.37 -9.16
C PRO A 608 34.87 4.73 -8.06
N LEU A 609 35.29 5.99 -8.01
CA LEU A 609 36.01 6.56 -6.86
C LEU A 609 35.00 7.06 -5.82
N PRO A 610 35.29 7.04 -4.50
CA PRO A 610 34.43 7.69 -3.52
C PRO A 610 34.33 9.20 -3.86
N PRO A 611 33.13 9.81 -3.91
CA PRO A 611 31.81 9.33 -3.50
C PRO A 611 30.91 8.84 -4.67
N PHE A 612 31.36 7.87 -5.47
CA PHE A 612 30.76 7.40 -6.73
C PHE A 612 31.05 8.27 -7.98
N GLU A 613 32.21 8.91 -8.04
CA GLU A 613 32.66 9.72 -9.18
C GLU A 613 33.43 8.89 -10.21
N SER A 614 33.37 9.34 -11.47
CA SER A 614 34.19 8.83 -12.56
C SER A 614 35.67 9.14 -12.31
N PRO A 615 36.58 8.15 -12.49
CA PRO A 615 38.01 8.40 -12.37
C PRO A 615 38.59 9.27 -13.49
N PHE A 616 37.82 9.52 -14.56
CA PHE A 616 38.21 10.30 -15.73
C PHE A 616 37.55 11.69 -15.80
N LEU A 617 37.05 12.21 -14.68
CA LEU A 617 36.44 13.56 -14.64
C LEU A 617 37.34 14.65 -15.24
N TRP A 618 38.65 14.59 -14.94
CA TRP A 618 39.66 15.49 -15.48
C TRP A 618 39.77 15.43 -17.02
N ALA A 619 39.55 14.26 -17.61
CA ALA A 619 39.62 14.05 -19.04
C ALA A 619 38.41 14.68 -19.74
N TYR A 620 37.22 14.56 -19.14
CA TYR A 620 36.02 15.23 -19.65
C TYR A 620 36.20 16.74 -19.63
N ASP A 621 36.71 17.30 -18.52
CA ASP A 621 36.95 18.74 -18.40
C ASP A 621 37.95 19.24 -19.45
N ALA A 622 39.06 18.53 -19.65
CA ALA A 622 40.08 18.87 -20.63
C ALA A 622 39.56 18.81 -22.08
N LEU A 623 38.77 17.80 -22.42
CA LEU A 623 38.19 17.66 -23.77
C LEU A 623 37.06 18.65 -24.02
N ILE A 624 36.28 19.03 -23.00
CA ILE A 624 35.32 20.14 -23.08
C ILE A 624 36.06 21.43 -23.42
N ASP A 625 37.14 21.74 -22.70
CA ASP A 625 37.90 22.97 -22.92
C ASP A 625 38.58 22.96 -24.30
N PHE A 626 39.06 21.80 -24.77
CA PHE A 626 39.57 21.62 -26.12
C PHE A 626 38.51 21.95 -27.20
N VAL A 627 37.32 21.35 -27.10
CA VAL A 627 36.23 21.53 -28.07
C VAL A 627 35.59 22.93 -27.99
N ASP A 628 35.60 23.56 -26.84
CA ASP A 628 35.01 24.89 -26.66
C ASP A 628 35.93 26.01 -27.17
N ASN A 629 37.26 25.82 -27.08
CA ASN A 629 38.25 26.82 -27.47
C ASN A 629 38.78 26.70 -28.90
N GLN A 630 38.42 25.65 -29.65
CA GLN A 630 38.77 25.54 -31.07
C GLN A 630 37.53 25.71 -31.98
N PRO A 631 37.58 26.51 -33.06
CA PRO A 631 36.65 26.35 -34.15
C PRO A 631 36.90 24.98 -34.79
N LEU A 632 35.85 24.16 -34.95
CA LEU A 632 35.93 22.90 -35.70
C LEU A 632 36.28 23.25 -37.14
N ASP A 633 37.56 23.15 -37.49
CA ASP A 633 38.04 23.39 -38.85
C ASP A 633 37.60 22.22 -39.74
N ILE A 634 36.73 22.52 -40.69
CA ILE A 634 36.16 21.60 -41.69
C ILE A 634 37.22 20.95 -42.59
N HIS A 635 38.47 21.40 -42.56
CA HIS A 635 39.57 20.82 -43.34
C HIS A 635 40.46 19.85 -42.55
N LYS A 636 40.28 19.70 -41.23
CA LYS A 636 41.06 18.74 -40.42
C LYS A 636 40.61 17.30 -40.67
N SER A 637 41.56 16.38 -40.81
CA SER A 637 41.25 14.95 -40.82
C SER A 637 40.88 14.47 -39.42
N GLU A 638 40.10 13.39 -39.34
CA GLU A 638 39.74 12.74 -38.06
C GLU A 638 40.98 12.37 -37.23
N THR A 639 42.02 11.86 -37.89
CA THR A 639 43.31 11.51 -37.27
C THR A 639 44.02 12.70 -36.63
N GLN A 640 44.03 13.87 -37.28
CA GLN A 640 44.63 15.08 -36.73
C GLN A 640 43.87 15.57 -35.49
N LEU A 641 42.54 15.49 -35.53
CA LEU A 641 41.69 15.91 -34.43
C LEU A 641 41.88 15.00 -33.19
N LEU A 642 42.04 13.69 -33.41
CA LEU A 642 42.34 12.73 -32.34
C LEU A 642 43.73 12.96 -31.73
N GLU A 643 44.74 13.29 -32.54
CA GLU A 643 46.08 13.60 -32.04
C GLU A 643 46.10 14.88 -31.18
N GLU A 644 45.40 15.94 -31.61
CA GLU A 644 45.25 17.16 -30.82
C GLU A 644 44.49 16.92 -29.50
N ALA A 645 43.44 16.11 -29.53
CA ALA A 645 42.69 15.70 -28.36
C ALA A 645 43.55 14.88 -27.39
N HIS A 646 44.36 13.95 -27.91
CA HIS A 646 45.37 13.22 -27.12
C HIS A 646 46.35 14.18 -26.44
N ASN A 647 46.89 15.15 -27.17
CA ASN A 647 47.80 16.17 -26.63
C ASN A 647 47.14 17.07 -25.57
N ALA A 648 45.83 17.31 -25.63
CA ALA A 648 45.09 18.01 -24.59
C ALA A 648 44.99 17.16 -23.31
N LEU A 649 44.71 15.86 -23.43
CA LEU A 649 44.69 14.94 -22.30
C LEU A 649 46.07 14.79 -21.64
N GLU A 650 47.15 14.64 -22.42
CA GLU A 650 48.51 14.55 -21.88
C GLU A 650 48.90 15.81 -21.09
N ARG A 651 48.48 17.00 -21.54
CA ARG A 651 48.69 18.25 -20.80
C ARG A 651 47.92 18.26 -19.47
N ALA A 652 46.65 17.85 -19.48
CA ALA A 652 45.84 17.76 -18.28
C ALA A 652 46.32 16.65 -17.32
N ALA A 653 46.97 15.61 -17.84
CA ALA A 653 47.42 14.46 -17.06
C ALA A 653 48.66 14.71 -16.19
N LYS A 654 49.39 15.81 -16.43
CA LYS A 654 50.65 16.14 -15.74
C LYS A 654 50.49 16.34 -14.23
N ASP A 655 49.39 16.96 -13.82
CA ASP A 655 49.14 17.34 -12.42
C ASP A 655 48.18 16.37 -11.71
N LEU A 656 47.95 15.18 -12.27
CA LEU A 656 47.03 14.20 -11.69
C LEU A 656 47.62 13.47 -10.48
N PRO A 657 46.78 13.07 -9.51
CA PRO A 657 47.16 12.10 -8.49
C PRO A 657 47.66 10.78 -9.11
N ILE A 658 48.62 10.14 -8.44
CA ILE A 658 49.29 8.91 -8.90
C ILE A 658 48.29 7.85 -9.39
N ALA A 659 47.23 7.58 -8.61
CA ALA A 659 46.23 6.56 -8.95
C ALA A 659 45.46 6.84 -10.26
N GLN A 660 45.17 8.10 -10.57
CA GLN A 660 44.49 8.48 -11.81
C GLN A 660 45.47 8.46 -13.00
N HIS A 661 46.72 8.87 -12.77
CA HIS A 661 47.77 8.81 -13.77
C HIS A 661 48.09 7.35 -14.16
N GLU A 662 48.16 6.44 -13.20
CA GLU A 662 48.29 5.00 -13.45
C GLU A 662 47.13 4.42 -14.27
N LEU A 663 45.89 4.83 -13.98
CA LEU A 663 44.72 4.39 -14.73
C LEU A 663 44.77 4.87 -16.19
N PHE A 664 45.17 6.12 -16.40
CA PHE A 664 45.36 6.68 -17.75
C PHE A 664 46.44 5.93 -18.53
N ASN A 665 47.57 5.62 -17.89
CA ASN A 665 48.64 4.84 -18.52
C ASN A 665 48.20 3.40 -18.84
N LYS A 666 47.40 2.76 -17.98
CA LYS A 666 46.79 1.44 -18.26
C LYS A 666 45.85 1.49 -19.46
N LEU A 667 45.07 2.56 -19.62
CA LEU A 667 44.21 2.73 -20.78
C LEU A 667 45.04 2.89 -22.06
N LYS A 668 46.08 3.71 -22.04
CA LYS A 668 47.00 3.92 -23.18
C LYS A 668 47.78 2.66 -23.57
N ALA A 669 48.01 1.74 -22.63
CA ALA A 669 48.70 0.48 -22.90
C ALA A 669 47.95 -0.42 -23.91
N ASN A 670 46.66 -0.16 -24.17
CA ASN A 670 45.90 -0.78 -25.26
C ASN A 670 45.52 0.28 -26.31
N PRO A 671 46.32 0.46 -27.38
CA PRO A 671 46.12 1.54 -28.35
C PRO A 671 44.76 1.52 -29.04
N ALA A 672 44.26 0.34 -29.44
CA ALA A 672 42.98 0.21 -30.13
C ALA A 672 41.80 0.60 -29.22
N LEU A 673 41.81 0.15 -27.96
CA LEU A 673 40.78 0.53 -26.98
C LEU A 673 40.87 2.03 -26.64
N TYR A 674 42.08 2.56 -26.52
CA TYR A 674 42.31 3.97 -26.23
C TYR A 674 41.80 4.87 -27.34
N GLU A 675 42.12 4.56 -28.60
CA GLU A 675 41.65 5.30 -29.78
C GLU A 675 40.12 5.28 -29.88
N GLN A 676 39.49 4.11 -29.69
CA GLN A 676 38.03 3.98 -29.68
C GLN A 676 37.39 4.83 -28.57
N ARG A 677 37.96 4.81 -27.37
CA ARG A 677 37.46 5.56 -26.22
C ARG A 677 37.66 7.07 -26.41
N LEU A 678 38.80 7.49 -26.93
CA LEU A 678 39.09 8.89 -27.25
C LEU A 678 38.13 9.43 -28.33
N THR A 679 37.86 8.65 -29.37
CA THR A 679 36.89 8.98 -30.42
C THR A 679 35.49 9.16 -29.84
N THR A 680 35.08 8.26 -28.94
CA THR A 680 33.79 8.33 -28.24
C THR A 680 33.70 9.59 -27.38
N TRP A 681 34.74 9.88 -26.58
CA TRP A 681 34.80 11.07 -25.72
C TRP A 681 34.79 12.37 -26.51
N LEU A 682 35.53 12.44 -27.61
CA LEU A 682 35.57 13.62 -28.46
C LEU A 682 34.21 13.87 -29.12
N THR A 683 33.56 12.83 -29.64
CA THR A 683 32.19 12.89 -30.17
C THR A 683 31.21 13.36 -29.10
N ALA A 684 31.28 12.81 -27.89
CA ALA A 684 30.45 13.21 -26.76
C ALA A 684 30.68 14.68 -26.35
N ALA A 685 31.92 15.16 -26.35
CA ALA A 685 32.25 16.55 -26.05
C ALA A 685 31.63 17.53 -27.07
N ILE A 686 31.62 17.16 -28.35
CA ILE A 686 31.01 17.93 -29.45
C ILE A 686 29.48 17.89 -29.36
N ASP A 687 28.90 16.70 -29.23
CA ASP A 687 27.43 16.51 -29.14
C ASP A 687 26.86 17.27 -27.94
N THR A 688 27.51 17.16 -26.79
CA THR A 688 27.03 17.79 -25.56
C THR A 688 27.09 19.31 -25.61
N LYS A 689 28.00 19.91 -26.41
CA LYS A 689 28.01 21.36 -26.69
C LYS A 689 26.72 21.82 -27.38
N LYS A 690 26.16 20.99 -28.27
CA LYS A 690 24.91 21.29 -28.99
C LYS A 690 23.69 21.14 -28.08
N ILE A 691 23.67 20.14 -27.19
CA ILE A 691 22.50 19.82 -26.36
C ILE A 691 22.43 20.62 -25.05
N ILE A 692 23.53 21.20 -24.52
CA ILE A 692 23.58 21.86 -23.20
C ILE A 692 22.52 22.97 -22.99
N ASN A 693 22.04 23.57 -24.08
CA ASN A 693 21.02 24.63 -24.07
C ASN A 693 19.63 24.14 -24.49
N GLN A 694 19.43 22.81 -24.60
CA GLN A 694 18.17 22.16 -24.97
C GLN A 694 17.47 21.55 -23.75
N GLU A 695 17.62 22.19 -22.58
CA GLU A 695 16.86 21.85 -21.37
C GLU A 695 15.36 22.07 -21.61
N GLY A 696 14.52 21.12 -21.21
CA GLY A 696 13.08 21.10 -21.50
C GLY A 696 12.72 20.58 -22.90
N ILE A 697 13.71 20.23 -23.73
CA ILE A 697 13.53 19.63 -25.06
C ILE A 697 14.16 18.23 -25.09
N VAL A 698 15.46 18.12 -24.75
CA VAL A 698 16.21 16.85 -24.80
C VAL A 698 16.39 16.24 -23.41
N PHE A 699 16.55 17.08 -22.39
CA PHE A 699 16.69 16.64 -21.00
C PHE A 699 16.01 17.60 -20.03
N LYS A 700 15.77 17.16 -18.80
CA LYS A 700 15.30 17.99 -17.69
C LYS A 700 16.14 17.72 -16.45
N LEU A 701 16.41 18.77 -15.69
CA LEU A 701 17.12 18.66 -14.41
C LEU A 701 16.17 18.15 -13.33
N VAL A 702 16.57 17.09 -12.64
CA VAL A 702 15.80 16.50 -11.54
C VAL A 702 16.67 16.39 -10.31
N LYS A 703 16.16 16.83 -9.16
CA LYS A 703 16.80 16.64 -7.86
C LYS A 703 16.45 15.25 -7.33
N LEU A 704 17.47 14.41 -7.12
CA LEU A 704 17.36 13.04 -6.65
C LEU A 704 18.07 12.89 -5.31
N ASN A 705 17.47 12.16 -4.37
CA ASN A 705 18.14 11.77 -3.14
C ASN A 705 18.98 10.52 -3.43
N LYS A 706 20.27 10.59 -3.14
CA LYS A 706 21.18 9.47 -3.29
C LYS A 706 21.93 9.27 -1.97
N THR A 707 21.99 8.02 -1.51
CA THR A 707 22.81 7.66 -0.36
C THR A 707 24.26 7.58 -0.80
N ILE A 708 25.07 8.50 -0.29
CA ILE A 708 26.49 8.61 -0.56
C ILE A 708 27.21 8.44 0.77
N GLN A 709 28.04 7.40 0.88
CA GLN A 709 28.78 7.07 2.12
C GLN A 709 27.88 6.96 3.37
N GLY A 710 26.64 6.45 3.21
CA GLY A 710 25.68 6.29 4.30
C GLY A 710 24.89 7.55 4.67
N GLN A 711 25.12 8.68 4.00
CA GLN A 711 24.35 9.91 4.16
C GLN A 711 23.48 10.16 2.93
N GLU A 712 22.23 10.58 3.12
CA GLU A 712 21.40 11.05 2.01
C GLU A 712 21.85 12.44 1.57
N GLN A 713 22.19 12.56 0.29
CA GLN A 713 22.50 13.83 -0.36
C GLN A 713 21.58 14.05 -1.55
N THR A 714 21.13 15.29 -1.73
CA THR A 714 20.34 15.67 -2.91
C THR A 714 21.27 16.07 -4.04
N ILE A 715 21.31 15.24 -5.08
CA ILE A 715 22.07 15.49 -6.31
C ILE A 715 21.14 15.98 -7.43
N THR A 716 21.67 16.76 -8.37
CA THR A 716 20.97 17.11 -9.61
C THR A 716 21.42 16.17 -10.72
N LYS A 717 20.47 15.54 -11.41
CA LYS A 717 20.71 14.69 -12.59
C LYS A 717 20.02 15.29 -13.82
N ALA A 718 20.71 15.29 -14.94
CA ALA A 718 20.11 15.56 -16.25
C ALA A 718 19.43 14.28 -16.75
N CYS A 719 18.10 14.22 -16.68
CA CYS A 719 17.31 13.08 -17.14
C CYS A 719 16.87 13.30 -18.57
N ARG A 720 17.09 12.30 -19.46
CA ARG A 720 16.57 12.34 -20.84
C ARG A 720 15.05 12.47 -20.83
N LEU A 721 14.52 13.32 -21.70
CA LEU A 721 13.09 13.44 -21.92
C LEU A 721 12.64 12.41 -22.96
N VAL A 722 11.65 11.60 -22.61
CA VAL A 722 10.92 10.71 -23.53
C VAL A 722 9.45 11.02 -23.36
N ASN A 723 8.76 11.33 -24.46
CA ASN A 723 7.38 11.82 -24.44
C ASN A 723 7.18 13.00 -23.46
N ASN A 724 8.13 13.94 -23.46
CA ASN A 724 8.20 15.10 -22.55
C ASN A 724 8.28 14.76 -21.05
N GLU A 725 8.53 13.50 -20.69
CA GLU A 725 8.73 13.09 -19.29
C GLU A 725 10.19 12.72 -18.99
N PRO A 726 10.72 13.14 -17.84
CA PRO A 726 12.07 12.80 -17.43
C PRO A 726 12.18 11.33 -17.06
N GLN A 727 13.02 10.60 -17.77
CA GLN A 727 13.35 9.21 -17.47
C GLN A 727 14.45 9.17 -16.41
N LEU A 728 14.06 9.02 -15.13
CA LEU A 728 14.98 9.13 -13.97
C LEU A 728 16.13 8.13 -14.02
N GLN A 729 15.86 6.94 -14.55
CA GLN A 729 16.82 5.84 -14.63
C GLN A 729 17.62 5.84 -15.95
N ALA A 730 17.14 6.53 -16.98
CA ALA A 730 17.86 6.61 -18.25
C ALA A 730 19.09 7.52 -18.15
N GLN A 731 20.10 7.19 -18.95
CA GLN A 731 21.29 8.00 -19.15
C GLN A 731 21.57 8.10 -20.65
N PHE A 732 22.18 9.20 -21.09
CA PHE A 732 22.71 9.30 -22.44
C PHE A 732 23.90 8.34 -22.61
N SER A 733 23.95 7.61 -23.73
CA SER A 733 25.00 6.65 -24.02
C SER A 733 26.31 7.28 -24.46
N ASP A 734 27.35 6.47 -24.58
CA ASP A 734 28.61 6.80 -25.27
C ASP A 734 29.28 8.04 -24.63
N ALA A 735 29.44 8.02 -23.30
CA ALA A 735 29.98 9.09 -22.46
C ALA A 735 29.21 10.44 -22.46
N ARG A 736 28.14 10.58 -23.26
CA ARG A 736 27.39 11.84 -23.36
C ARG A 736 26.79 12.29 -22.03
N GLN A 737 26.35 11.37 -21.16
CA GLN A 737 25.84 11.72 -19.84
C GLN A 737 26.92 12.37 -18.98
N GLN A 738 28.13 11.79 -18.99
CA GLN A 738 29.28 12.25 -18.23
C GLN A 738 29.71 13.64 -18.70
N PHE A 739 29.87 13.83 -20.01
CA PHE A 739 30.19 15.12 -20.61
C PHE A 739 29.09 16.16 -20.37
N LEU A 740 27.80 15.78 -20.45
CA LEU A 740 26.69 16.70 -20.16
C LEU A 740 26.72 17.14 -18.69
N HIS A 741 26.91 16.22 -17.74
CA HIS A 741 27.02 16.58 -16.32
C HIS A 741 28.26 17.44 -16.03
N ALA A 742 29.42 17.14 -16.63
CA ALA A 742 30.62 17.97 -16.49
C ALA A 742 30.39 19.40 -17.02
N ARG A 743 29.73 19.53 -18.18
CA ARG A 743 29.32 20.81 -18.74
C ARG A 743 28.31 21.55 -17.86
N LEU A 744 27.28 20.87 -17.35
CA LEU A 744 26.26 21.46 -16.48
C LEU A 744 26.84 21.91 -15.13
N ARG A 745 27.81 21.16 -14.59
CA ARG A 745 28.59 21.56 -13.41
C ARG A 745 29.32 22.90 -13.65
N LYS A 746 29.92 23.10 -14.83
CA LYS A 746 30.53 24.39 -15.20
C LYS A 746 29.47 25.49 -15.38
N LYS A 747 28.35 25.20 -16.06
CA LYS A 747 27.25 26.15 -16.35
C LYS A 747 26.52 26.65 -15.10
N TYR A 748 26.30 25.78 -14.12
CA TYR A 748 25.52 26.04 -12.91
C TYR A 748 26.38 26.15 -11.64
N LYS A 749 27.68 26.48 -11.79
CA LYS A 749 28.65 26.55 -10.70
C LYS A 749 28.22 27.44 -9.53
N ASP A 750 27.49 28.52 -9.82
CA ASP A 750 27.04 29.51 -8.84
C ASP A 750 25.59 29.28 -8.36
N GLN A 751 24.98 28.15 -8.70
CA GLN A 751 23.61 27.80 -8.36
C GLN A 751 23.55 26.56 -7.45
N ASP A 752 22.39 26.33 -6.83
CA ASP A 752 22.13 25.18 -5.95
C ASP A 752 21.91 23.88 -6.75
N HIS A 753 22.96 23.46 -7.47
CA HIS A 753 23.00 22.25 -8.28
C HIS A 753 24.29 21.46 -8.05
N ILE A 754 24.14 20.25 -7.50
CA ILE A 754 25.24 19.30 -7.29
C ILE A 754 25.18 18.22 -8.36
N PHE A 755 25.98 18.34 -9.42
CA PHE A 755 26.07 17.33 -10.48
C PHE A 755 27.14 16.28 -10.16
N LEU A 756 26.71 15.07 -9.83
CA LEU A 756 27.61 13.91 -9.71
C LEU A 756 27.94 13.35 -11.10
N VAL A 757 29.21 13.31 -11.47
CA VAL A 757 29.68 12.69 -12.72
C VAL A 757 30.04 11.24 -12.46
N GLU A 758 29.10 10.35 -12.70
CA GLU A 758 29.25 8.90 -12.47
C GLU A 758 30.16 8.25 -13.54
N PRO A 759 30.81 7.11 -13.26
CA PRO A 759 31.60 6.39 -14.27
C PRO A 759 30.78 6.01 -15.50
N GLU A 760 31.47 5.78 -16.62
CA GLU A 760 30.84 5.34 -17.87
C GLU A 760 30.25 3.94 -17.73
N THR A 761 29.22 3.67 -18.54
CA THR A 761 28.56 2.37 -18.57
C THR A 761 28.74 1.69 -19.93
N ALA A 762 29.05 0.40 -19.94
CA ALA A 762 29.06 -0.46 -21.12
C ALA A 762 27.71 -1.17 -21.31
N CYS A 763 27.20 -1.19 -22.54
CA CYS A 763 25.94 -1.86 -22.87
C CYS A 763 26.11 -3.38 -22.85
N ILE A 764 25.34 -4.08 -22.01
CA ILE A 764 25.29 -5.55 -21.95
C ILE A 764 24.28 -6.09 -22.97
N SER A 765 23.12 -5.44 -23.07
CA SER A 765 22.08 -5.83 -24.03
C SER A 765 21.30 -4.61 -24.48
N SER A 766 20.87 -4.62 -25.75
CA SER A 766 20.09 -3.54 -26.35
C SER A 766 18.90 -4.14 -27.08
N ARG A 767 17.71 -3.58 -26.85
CA ARG A 767 16.46 -3.94 -27.53
C ARG A 767 15.74 -2.66 -27.95
N ASN A 768 14.85 -2.74 -28.93
CA ASN A 768 13.92 -1.67 -29.27
C ASN A 768 12.49 -2.22 -29.24
N ALA A 769 11.50 -1.34 -29.44
CA ALA A 769 10.09 -1.74 -29.46
C ALA A 769 9.81 -2.85 -30.49
N HIS A 770 10.41 -2.72 -31.67
CA HIS A 770 10.28 -3.70 -32.74
C HIS A 770 10.69 -5.12 -32.34
N ILE A 771 11.93 -5.27 -31.84
CA ILE A 771 12.47 -6.56 -31.38
C ILE A 771 11.65 -7.10 -30.22
N MET A 772 11.20 -6.23 -29.31
CA MET A 772 10.40 -6.64 -28.17
C MET A 772 9.06 -7.23 -28.58
N LEU A 773 8.32 -6.58 -29.48
CA LEU A 773 7.02 -7.04 -29.95
C LEU A 773 7.13 -8.40 -30.66
N LYS A 774 8.16 -8.60 -31.49
CA LYS A 774 8.42 -9.89 -32.18
C LYS A 774 8.74 -11.07 -31.27
N HIS A 775 9.02 -10.83 -29.98
CA HIS A 775 9.24 -11.92 -29.02
C HIS A 775 7.95 -12.49 -28.43
N TYR A 776 6.81 -11.84 -28.63
CA TYR A 776 5.53 -12.35 -28.20
C TYR A 776 4.95 -13.29 -29.24
N ASN A 777 4.24 -14.32 -28.81
CA ASN A 777 3.56 -15.24 -29.73
C ASN A 777 2.35 -14.58 -30.40
N ARG A 778 1.79 -13.55 -29.76
CA ARG A 778 0.64 -12.82 -30.27
C ARG A 778 0.65 -11.37 -29.77
N ILE A 779 0.27 -10.46 -30.66
CA ILE A 779 0.14 -9.02 -30.39
C ILE A 779 -1.32 -8.61 -30.55
N LEU A 780 -1.87 -7.95 -29.53
CA LEU A 780 -3.14 -7.25 -29.58
C LEU A 780 -2.90 -5.76 -29.38
N GLY A 781 -3.01 -4.96 -30.43
CA GLY A 781 -2.85 -3.51 -30.38
C GLY A 781 -4.18 -2.78 -30.25
N MET A 782 -4.14 -1.64 -29.58
CA MET A 782 -5.24 -0.67 -29.59
C MET A 782 -4.71 0.76 -29.73
N SER A 783 -5.35 1.56 -30.56
CA SER A 783 -5.03 2.99 -30.68
C SER A 783 -6.23 3.81 -31.11
N GLY A 784 -6.24 5.10 -30.75
CA GLY A 784 -7.21 6.05 -31.32
C GLY A 784 -6.98 6.33 -32.80
N THR A 785 -5.73 6.18 -33.23
CA THR A 785 -5.22 6.48 -34.57
C THR A 785 -4.28 5.36 -34.98
N VAL A 786 -4.61 4.61 -36.02
CA VAL A 786 -3.72 3.53 -36.51
C VAL A 786 -2.75 4.02 -37.60
N GLY A 787 -2.70 5.33 -37.81
CA GLY A 787 -1.96 5.98 -38.90
C GLY A 787 -2.78 6.18 -40.17
N SER A 788 -2.16 6.84 -41.13
CA SER A 788 -2.54 6.96 -42.52
C SER A 788 -2.42 5.61 -43.25
N PRO A 789 -3.02 5.46 -44.44
CA PRO A 789 -2.85 4.25 -45.23
C PRO A 789 -1.40 3.81 -45.48
N ALA A 790 -0.49 4.77 -45.67
CA ALA A 790 0.93 4.50 -45.86
C ALA A 790 1.57 3.93 -44.58
N GLU A 791 1.28 4.54 -43.43
CA GLU A 791 1.79 4.09 -42.12
C GLU A 791 1.21 2.73 -41.73
N ILE A 792 -0.04 2.42 -42.08
CA ILE A 792 -0.63 1.09 -41.87
C ILE A 792 0.14 0.04 -42.69
N MET A 793 0.39 0.30 -43.97
CA MET A 793 1.17 -0.61 -44.83
C MET A 793 2.59 -0.79 -44.31
N GLU A 794 3.22 0.27 -43.81
CA GLU A 794 4.53 0.22 -43.17
C GLU A 794 4.52 -0.70 -41.95
N GLN A 795 3.58 -0.50 -41.02
CA GLN A 795 3.45 -1.33 -39.83
C GLN A 795 3.22 -2.80 -40.18
N SER A 796 2.28 -3.11 -41.08
CA SER A 796 2.00 -4.49 -41.51
C SER A 796 3.22 -5.16 -42.16
N ARG A 797 4.05 -4.40 -42.89
CA ARG A 797 5.26 -4.90 -43.52
C ARG A 797 6.37 -5.21 -42.52
N TYR A 798 6.53 -4.38 -41.48
CA TYR A 798 7.59 -4.58 -40.49
C TYR A 798 7.23 -5.63 -39.43
N PHE A 799 5.96 -5.71 -39.05
CA PHE A 799 5.49 -6.52 -37.92
C PHE A 799 4.74 -7.79 -38.34
N ASP A 800 5.04 -8.36 -39.51
CA ASP A 800 4.52 -9.63 -40.10
C ASP A 800 3.20 -10.14 -39.48
N ASP A 801 2.11 -10.09 -40.25
CA ASP A 801 0.75 -10.47 -39.84
C ASP A 801 0.07 -9.52 -38.84
N LEU A 802 0.38 -8.21 -38.87
CA LEU A 802 -0.37 -7.17 -38.15
C LEU A 802 -1.57 -6.67 -38.98
N HIS A 803 -2.78 -6.98 -38.52
CA HIS A 803 -4.04 -6.62 -39.15
C HIS A 803 -4.76 -5.52 -38.37
N PHE A 804 -5.39 -4.61 -39.09
CA PHE A 804 -5.98 -3.39 -38.53
C PHE A 804 -7.49 -3.37 -38.74
N PHE A 805 -8.23 -3.06 -37.69
CA PHE A 805 -9.69 -3.05 -37.71
C PHE A 805 -10.23 -1.76 -37.11
N ASN A 806 -11.17 -1.12 -37.78
CA ASN A 806 -11.92 0.01 -37.23
C ASN A 806 -13.06 -0.50 -36.34
N ILE A 807 -13.04 -0.12 -35.07
CA ILE A 807 -14.12 -0.38 -34.12
C ILE A 807 -15.01 0.88 -34.04
N PRO A 808 -16.33 0.76 -34.30
CA PRO A 808 -17.24 1.92 -34.25
C PRO A 808 -17.33 2.49 -32.82
N THR A 809 -17.67 3.78 -32.73
CA THR A 809 -17.91 4.44 -31.45
C THR A 809 -19.30 4.11 -30.92
N PHE A 810 -19.46 3.97 -29.61
CA PHE A 810 -20.76 3.63 -29.02
C PHE A 810 -21.76 4.77 -29.19
N LYS A 811 -21.28 6.02 -29.12
CA LYS A 811 -22.06 7.21 -29.44
C LYS A 811 -21.44 7.92 -30.63
N PRO A 812 -22.23 8.63 -31.46
CA PRO A 812 -21.69 9.48 -32.51
C PRO A 812 -20.70 10.49 -31.93
N ASN A 813 -19.57 10.66 -32.61
CA ASN A 813 -18.56 11.64 -32.20
C ASN A 813 -19.11 13.06 -32.40
N ALA A 814 -19.31 13.80 -31.31
CA ALA A 814 -19.76 15.19 -31.32
C ALA A 814 -18.59 16.21 -31.29
N ARG A 815 -17.34 15.76 -31.46
CA ARG A 815 -16.16 16.63 -31.53
C ARG A 815 -16.24 17.51 -32.76
N VAL A 816 -15.98 18.81 -32.57
CA VAL A 816 -15.87 19.79 -33.65
C VAL A 816 -14.41 20.18 -33.81
N ASP A 817 -13.82 19.76 -34.93
CA ASP A 817 -12.45 20.13 -35.30
C ASP A 817 -12.47 21.49 -36.02
N LEU A 818 -11.88 22.52 -35.40
CA LEU A 818 -11.81 23.87 -35.96
C LEU A 818 -10.64 24.00 -36.97
N PRO A 819 -10.74 24.88 -37.97
CA PRO A 819 -9.68 25.05 -38.96
C PRO A 819 -8.38 25.56 -38.29
N PRO A 820 -7.21 25.09 -38.76
CA PRO A 820 -5.92 25.51 -38.21
C PRO A 820 -5.70 27.02 -38.41
N ARG A 821 -4.95 27.61 -37.48
CA ARG A 821 -4.57 29.03 -37.51
C ARG A 821 -3.07 29.15 -37.63
N PHE A 822 -2.62 29.85 -38.66
CA PHE A 822 -1.21 30.02 -38.96
C PHE A 822 -0.72 31.43 -38.61
N THR A 823 0.55 31.54 -38.23
CA THR A 823 1.27 32.82 -38.21
C THR A 823 1.44 33.35 -39.64
N GLN A 824 1.75 34.64 -39.77
CA GLN A 824 1.96 35.24 -41.09
C GLN A 824 3.25 34.70 -41.71
N ALA A 825 3.23 34.39 -43.01
CA ALA A 825 4.40 33.92 -43.76
C ALA A 825 5.59 34.90 -43.69
N ALA A 826 5.33 36.20 -43.48
CA ALA A 826 6.36 37.22 -43.30
C ALA A 826 7.29 37.00 -42.08
N TYR A 827 6.92 36.10 -41.15
CA TYR A 827 7.73 35.78 -39.98
C TYR A 827 8.59 34.52 -40.13
N LEU A 828 8.57 33.84 -41.28
CA LEU A 828 9.33 32.59 -41.50
C LEU A 828 10.83 32.77 -41.24
N ASP A 829 11.42 33.88 -41.68
CA ASP A 829 12.84 34.19 -41.47
C ASP A 829 13.10 34.96 -40.17
N LYS A 830 12.09 35.13 -39.31
CA LYS A 830 12.13 35.97 -38.11
C LYS A 830 11.60 35.23 -36.88
N PRO A 831 12.35 34.26 -36.35
CA PRO A 831 11.86 33.33 -35.32
C PRO A 831 11.34 34.02 -34.04
N LYS A 832 11.95 35.13 -33.61
CA LYS A 832 11.47 35.87 -32.43
C LYS A 832 10.17 36.63 -32.68
N GLU A 833 9.95 37.13 -33.90
CA GLU A 833 8.69 37.78 -34.26
C GLU A 833 7.59 36.74 -34.45
N GLU A 834 7.93 35.60 -35.07
CA GLU A 834 7.07 34.43 -35.25
C GLU A 834 6.57 33.90 -33.90
N GLU A 835 7.48 33.67 -32.94
CA GLU A 835 7.13 33.21 -31.59
C GLU A 835 6.17 34.18 -30.88
N ARG A 836 6.43 35.48 -30.95
CA ARG A 836 5.54 36.51 -30.38
C ARG A 836 4.16 36.51 -31.03
N ALA A 837 4.11 36.44 -32.37
CA ALA A 837 2.86 36.39 -33.13
C ALA A 837 2.07 35.11 -32.80
N HIS A 838 2.76 33.98 -32.69
CA HIS A 838 2.20 32.69 -32.35
C HIS A 838 1.58 32.68 -30.95
N ILE A 839 2.30 33.16 -29.93
CA ILE A 839 1.78 33.33 -28.57
C ILE A 839 0.55 34.24 -28.59
N ALA A 840 0.61 35.37 -29.30
CA ALA A 840 -0.51 36.30 -29.40
C ALA A 840 -1.76 35.67 -30.03
N LEU A 841 -1.60 34.83 -31.06
CA LEU A 841 -2.71 34.09 -31.68
C LEU A 841 -3.40 33.15 -30.68
N ILE A 842 -2.63 32.38 -29.91
CA ILE A 842 -3.15 31.45 -28.90
C ILE A 842 -3.89 32.21 -27.79
N VAL A 843 -3.26 33.24 -27.23
CA VAL A 843 -3.88 34.06 -26.16
C VAL A 843 -5.16 34.71 -26.65
N ASN A 844 -5.18 35.27 -27.87
CA ASN A 844 -6.37 35.87 -28.45
C ASN A 844 -7.48 34.84 -28.67
N ASP A 845 -7.14 33.60 -29.04
CA ASP A 845 -8.11 32.53 -29.19
C ASP A 845 -8.75 32.13 -27.86
N ILE A 846 -7.94 31.94 -26.82
CA ILE A 846 -8.41 31.67 -25.46
C ILE A 846 -9.34 32.80 -24.99
N LEU A 847 -8.92 34.05 -25.15
CA LEU A 847 -9.74 35.21 -24.77
C LEU A 847 -11.04 35.29 -25.57
N ARG A 848 -11.04 34.94 -26.86
CA ARG A 848 -12.24 34.85 -27.69
C ARG A 848 -13.19 33.78 -27.17
N HIS A 849 -12.66 32.60 -26.85
CA HIS A 849 -13.43 31.50 -26.27
C HIS A 849 -14.06 31.90 -24.93
N LEU A 850 -13.29 32.53 -24.03
CA LEU A 850 -13.76 33.03 -22.73
C LEU A 850 -14.88 34.07 -22.87
N LYS A 851 -14.77 35.00 -23.84
CA LYS A 851 -15.80 36.02 -24.10
C LYS A 851 -17.13 35.42 -24.55
N ALA A 852 -17.11 34.30 -25.26
CA ALA A 852 -18.31 33.64 -25.77
C ALA A 852 -19.12 32.92 -24.69
N GLN A 853 -18.55 32.68 -23.50
CA GLN A 853 -19.25 31.98 -22.43
C GLN A 853 -20.14 32.92 -21.61
N LYS A 854 -21.22 32.36 -21.04
CA LYS A 854 -22.17 33.06 -20.14
C LYS A 854 -21.93 32.77 -18.66
N ASP A 855 -21.31 31.64 -18.33
CA ASP A 855 -20.96 31.16 -16.97
C ASP A 855 -19.48 30.76 -16.91
N LEU A 856 -19.08 29.95 -15.91
CA LEU A 856 -17.76 29.32 -15.88
C LEU A 856 -17.46 28.67 -17.22
N CYS A 857 -16.30 28.99 -17.77
CA CYS A 857 -15.87 28.50 -19.06
C CYS A 857 -15.74 26.97 -19.02
N PRO A 858 -16.06 26.25 -20.11
CA PRO A 858 -15.58 24.88 -20.27
C PRO A 858 -14.07 24.79 -20.02
N PRO A 859 -13.56 23.67 -19.49
CA PRO A 859 -12.12 23.49 -19.31
C PRO A 859 -11.40 23.70 -20.64
N VAL A 860 -10.22 24.32 -20.59
CA VAL A 860 -9.35 24.54 -21.74
C VAL A 860 -8.05 23.78 -21.52
N LEU A 861 -7.68 22.91 -22.45
CA LEU A 861 -6.38 22.26 -22.49
C LEU A 861 -5.54 22.88 -23.61
N VAL A 862 -4.37 23.38 -23.26
CA VAL A 862 -3.37 23.87 -24.21
C VAL A 862 -2.19 22.89 -24.18
N ASN A 863 -2.13 22.04 -25.20
CA ASN A 863 -1.01 21.12 -25.38
C ASN A 863 0.15 21.89 -26.01
N VAL A 864 1.23 22.06 -25.25
CA VAL A 864 2.40 22.86 -25.61
C VAL A 864 3.59 21.96 -25.93
N ARG A 865 4.49 22.43 -26.80
CA ARG A 865 5.68 21.66 -27.20
C ARG A 865 6.73 21.60 -26.08
N THR A 866 6.90 22.71 -25.37
CA THR A 866 7.91 22.84 -24.31
C THR A 866 7.34 23.56 -23.11
N GLU A 867 7.95 23.32 -21.94
CA GLU A 867 7.64 24.06 -20.71
C GLU A 867 7.85 25.56 -20.89
N ALA A 868 8.94 25.98 -21.56
CA ALA A 868 9.24 27.39 -21.82
C ALA A 868 8.13 28.07 -22.64
N GLN A 869 7.64 27.41 -23.70
CA GLN A 869 6.52 27.91 -24.49
C GLN A 869 5.24 28.04 -23.66
N GLY A 870 4.92 27.01 -22.86
CA GLY A 870 3.74 27.05 -21.99
C GLY A 870 3.80 28.17 -20.96
N GLN A 871 4.95 28.37 -20.32
CA GLN A 871 5.16 29.45 -19.36
C GLN A 871 5.02 30.83 -20.04
N ALA A 872 5.56 31.00 -21.25
CA ALA A 872 5.44 32.24 -22.01
C ALA A 872 3.99 32.56 -22.38
N ILE A 873 3.22 31.58 -22.84
CA ILE A 873 1.79 31.74 -23.15
C ILE A 873 0.99 32.03 -21.88
N ALA A 874 1.26 31.32 -20.79
CA ALA A 874 0.57 31.51 -19.51
C ALA A 874 0.78 32.93 -18.97
N ARG A 875 2.04 33.43 -18.96
CA ARG A 875 2.36 34.81 -18.54
C ARG A 875 1.63 35.84 -19.41
N ALA A 876 1.69 35.69 -20.74
CA ALA A 876 1.02 36.59 -21.66
C ALA A 876 -0.52 36.59 -21.47
N LEU A 877 -1.11 35.45 -21.13
CA LEU A 877 -2.53 35.34 -20.81
C LEU A 877 -2.86 36.02 -19.47
N GLU A 878 -2.06 35.77 -18.42
CA GLU A 878 -2.22 36.37 -17.10
C GLU A 878 -2.19 37.90 -17.16
N GLU A 879 -1.22 38.48 -17.87
CA GLU A 879 -1.13 39.93 -18.11
C GLU A 879 -2.41 40.49 -18.75
N LYS A 880 -2.96 39.81 -19.77
CA LYS A 880 -4.19 40.26 -20.44
C LYS A 880 -5.44 40.08 -19.55
N LEU A 881 -5.45 39.09 -18.67
CA LEU A 881 -6.55 38.85 -17.74
C LEU A 881 -6.56 39.85 -16.58
N GLU A 882 -5.39 40.24 -16.06
CA GLU A 882 -5.25 41.26 -15.01
C GLU A 882 -5.76 42.63 -15.47
N ILE A 883 -5.45 43.05 -16.71
CA ILE A 883 -5.98 44.29 -17.30
C ILE A 883 -7.53 44.30 -17.30
N LYS A 884 -8.17 43.12 -17.35
CA LYS A 884 -9.63 42.96 -17.41
C LYS A 884 -10.16 42.11 -16.25
N LYS A 885 -9.56 42.24 -15.06
CA LYS A 885 -9.77 41.38 -13.88
C LYS A 885 -11.25 41.10 -13.57
N TYR A 886 -12.06 42.16 -13.50
CA TYR A 886 -13.49 42.07 -13.17
C TYR A 886 -14.34 41.37 -14.24
N ARG A 887 -13.91 41.38 -15.51
CA ARG A 887 -14.68 40.82 -16.63
C ARG A 887 -14.55 39.30 -16.73
N TYR A 888 -13.38 38.74 -16.39
CA TYR A 888 -13.09 37.31 -16.59
C TYR A 888 -12.95 36.53 -15.27
N LEU A 889 -12.18 37.02 -14.29
CA LEU A 889 -11.83 36.24 -13.09
C LEU A 889 -12.97 36.07 -12.07
N LYS A 890 -14.03 36.88 -12.15
CA LYS A 890 -15.22 36.73 -11.28
C LYS A 890 -16.38 35.93 -11.90
N LYS A 891 -16.43 35.77 -13.24
CA LYS A 891 -17.59 35.18 -13.95
C LYS A 891 -17.26 34.00 -14.86
N ARG A 892 -15.99 33.82 -15.25
CA ARG A 892 -15.59 32.87 -16.32
C ARG A 892 -14.52 31.87 -15.88
N LEU A 893 -13.64 32.28 -14.97
CA LEU A 893 -12.54 31.46 -14.44
C LEU A 893 -12.60 31.41 -12.91
N HIS A 894 -11.93 30.43 -12.32
CA HIS A 894 -11.63 30.44 -10.89
C HIS A 894 -10.50 31.42 -10.56
N ILE A 895 -10.39 31.83 -9.28
CA ILE A 895 -9.33 32.75 -8.81
C ILE A 895 -7.92 32.17 -9.09
N LYS A 896 -7.77 30.85 -9.04
CA LYS A 896 -6.59 30.09 -9.50
C LYS A 896 -6.94 29.27 -10.74
N GLY A 897 -7.45 29.94 -11.77
CA GLY A 897 -7.99 29.33 -12.98
C GLY A 897 -6.93 28.85 -13.97
N ILE A 898 -5.65 29.21 -13.79
CA ILE A 898 -4.57 28.82 -14.69
C ILE A 898 -3.71 27.76 -14.00
N GLN A 899 -3.57 26.62 -14.67
CA GLN A 899 -2.77 25.49 -14.25
C GLN A 899 -1.64 25.29 -15.25
N GLN A 900 -0.43 25.05 -14.75
CA GLN A 900 0.73 24.68 -15.55
C GLN A 900 1.25 23.35 -15.04
N PHE A 901 1.32 22.33 -15.91
CA PHE A 901 1.81 21.00 -15.54
C PHE A 901 2.57 20.36 -16.71
N TYR A 902 3.90 20.32 -16.60
CA TYR A 902 4.80 19.96 -17.71
C TYR A 902 5.55 18.63 -17.50
N ALA A 903 5.10 17.79 -16.57
CA ALA A 903 5.73 16.59 -16.00
C ALA A 903 6.16 16.82 -14.54
N SER A 904 6.02 15.77 -13.74
CA SER A 904 6.49 15.76 -12.36
C SER A 904 8.01 15.55 -12.30
N THR A 905 8.68 16.29 -11.42
CA THR A 905 10.12 16.17 -11.13
C THR A 905 10.38 15.65 -9.73
N HIS A 906 9.39 15.10 -9.03
CA HIS A 906 9.59 14.52 -7.71
C HIS A 906 10.45 13.24 -7.81
N PRO A 907 11.39 13.00 -6.88
CA PRO A 907 12.24 11.81 -6.91
C PRO A 907 11.44 10.53 -6.60
N ASP A 908 10.45 10.63 -5.72
CA ASP A 908 9.59 9.51 -5.31
C ASP A 908 8.50 9.21 -6.35
N GLU A 909 8.38 7.94 -6.75
CA GLU A 909 7.37 7.47 -7.72
C GLU A 909 5.95 7.77 -7.23
N THR A 910 5.63 7.48 -5.98
CA THR A 910 4.28 7.64 -5.43
C THR A 910 3.79 9.08 -5.54
N THR A 911 4.65 10.03 -5.17
CA THR A 911 4.38 11.46 -5.22
C THR A 911 4.17 11.93 -6.66
N ARG A 912 4.99 11.46 -7.61
CA ARG A 912 4.81 11.78 -9.04
C ARG A 912 3.45 11.31 -9.57
N LEU A 913 3.07 10.07 -9.23
CA LEU A 913 1.79 9.48 -9.62
C LEU A 913 0.61 10.28 -9.06
N GLU A 914 0.68 10.68 -7.80
CA GLU A 914 -0.36 11.50 -7.17
C GLU A 914 -0.48 12.89 -7.79
N GLU A 915 0.65 13.54 -8.06
CA GLU A 915 0.69 14.86 -8.67
C GLU A 915 0.06 14.85 -10.07
N ALA A 916 0.46 13.91 -10.92
CA ALA A 916 -0.10 13.73 -12.26
C ALA A 916 -1.62 13.51 -12.22
N LYS A 917 -2.09 12.65 -11.30
CA LYS A 917 -3.52 12.39 -11.09
C LYS A 917 -4.29 13.64 -10.64
N LYS A 918 -3.72 14.41 -9.69
CA LYS A 918 -4.31 15.67 -9.20
C LYS A 918 -4.40 16.69 -10.34
N ALA A 919 -3.32 16.84 -11.12
CA ALA A 919 -3.24 17.74 -12.25
C ALA A 919 -4.28 17.40 -13.33
N ARG A 920 -4.42 16.13 -13.73
CA ARG A 920 -5.40 15.69 -14.74
C ARG A 920 -6.84 15.92 -14.29
N LYS A 921 -7.15 15.65 -13.02
CA LYS A 921 -8.48 15.91 -12.44
C LYS A 921 -8.81 17.41 -12.42
N LEU A 922 -7.82 18.27 -12.21
CA LEU A 922 -8.00 19.72 -12.25
C LEU A 922 -8.25 20.21 -13.68
N ALA A 923 -7.56 19.63 -14.67
CA ALA A 923 -7.72 19.97 -16.09
C ALA A 923 -9.15 19.73 -16.63
N GLY A 924 -9.91 18.80 -16.04
CA GLY A 924 -11.32 18.59 -16.39
C GLY A 924 -12.32 19.56 -15.73
N LYS A 925 -11.88 20.43 -14.81
CA LYS A 925 -12.80 21.33 -14.08
C LYS A 925 -13.16 22.56 -14.89
N SER A 926 -14.44 22.95 -14.85
CA SER A 926 -14.92 24.21 -15.45
C SER A 926 -14.15 25.40 -14.88
N GLY A 927 -13.83 26.38 -15.71
CA GLY A 927 -13.08 27.57 -15.31
C GLY A 927 -11.59 27.34 -15.08
N ILE A 928 -11.05 26.20 -15.51
CA ILE A 928 -9.60 25.89 -15.51
C ILE A 928 -9.06 25.93 -16.94
N ILE A 929 -7.90 26.55 -17.11
CA ILE A 929 -7.06 26.54 -18.31
C ILE A 929 -5.77 25.82 -17.93
N THR A 930 -5.48 24.70 -18.58
CA THR A 930 -4.31 23.87 -18.28
C THR A 930 -3.33 23.92 -19.44
N PHE A 931 -2.10 24.36 -19.16
CA PHE A 931 -0.95 24.26 -20.07
C PHE A 931 -0.17 23.00 -19.73
N SER A 932 0.07 22.14 -20.71
CA SER A 932 0.76 20.87 -20.47
C SER A 932 1.55 20.38 -21.67
N THR A 933 2.70 19.75 -21.41
CA THR A 933 3.50 18.97 -22.38
C THR A 933 3.19 17.46 -22.31
N VAL A 934 2.47 17.00 -21.28
CA VAL A 934 2.28 15.58 -20.95
C VAL A 934 0.83 15.11 -21.00
N MET A 935 -0.14 16.02 -20.94
CA MET A 935 -1.57 15.71 -21.10
C MET A 935 -1.97 15.61 -22.58
N GLY A 936 -1.20 14.82 -23.35
CA GLY A 936 -1.41 14.56 -24.77
C GLY A 936 -2.03 13.18 -25.01
N ARG A 937 -1.36 12.36 -25.83
CA ARG A 937 -1.79 10.99 -26.17
C ARG A 937 -1.96 10.12 -24.92
N GLY A 938 -2.90 9.17 -24.94
CA GLY A 938 -3.20 8.26 -23.82
C GLY A 938 -3.81 8.88 -22.56
N THR A 939 -4.03 10.19 -22.50
CA THR A 939 -4.55 10.86 -21.29
C THR A 939 -6.05 11.12 -21.37
N ASP A 940 -6.84 10.45 -20.52
CA ASP A 940 -8.28 10.68 -20.42
C ASP A 940 -8.60 11.86 -19.48
N ILE A 941 -9.34 12.85 -19.99
CA ILE A 941 -9.77 14.02 -19.23
C ILE A 941 -11.29 14.05 -19.23
N GLU A 942 -11.90 13.82 -18.06
CA GLU A 942 -13.34 13.90 -17.87
C GLU A 942 -13.77 15.36 -17.61
N PRO A 943 -14.40 16.06 -18.57
CA PRO A 943 -14.82 17.43 -18.36
C PRO A 943 -16.06 17.49 -17.45
N THR A 944 -16.03 18.37 -16.47
CA THR A 944 -17.18 18.67 -15.58
C THR A 944 -18.25 19.52 -16.27
N ASN A 945 -17.92 20.14 -17.41
CA ASN A 945 -18.83 20.99 -18.18
C ASN A 945 -19.54 20.19 -19.27
N LYS A 946 -20.86 20.40 -19.45
CA LYS A 946 -21.64 19.74 -20.51
C LYS A 946 -21.19 20.07 -21.94
N LYS A 947 -20.51 21.21 -22.14
CA LYS A 947 -19.95 21.60 -23.45
C LYS A 947 -18.64 20.89 -23.80
N GLY A 948 -18.12 20.03 -22.91
CA GLY A 948 -16.90 19.27 -23.13
C GLY A 948 -15.62 20.05 -22.81
N LEU A 949 -14.53 19.65 -23.47
CA LEU A 949 -13.18 20.20 -23.33
C LEU A 949 -12.81 20.99 -24.59
N TYR A 950 -12.26 22.21 -24.43
CA TYR A 950 -11.70 22.97 -25.54
C TYR A 950 -10.20 22.73 -25.62
N VAL A 951 -9.71 22.16 -26.72
CA VAL A 951 -8.31 21.77 -26.87
C VAL A 951 -7.62 22.68 -27.89
N ILE A 952 -6.44 23.20 -27.52
CA ILE A 952 -5.55 23.93 -28.41
C ILE A 952 -4.24 23.13 -28.50
N GLN A 953 -3.84 22.77 -29.71
CA GLN A 953 -2.48 22.28 -29.99
C GLN A 953 -1.65 23.44 -30.51
N THR A 954 -0.51 23.72 -29.88
CA THR A 954 0.35 24.84 -30.28
C THR A 954 1.27 24.51 -31.46
N SER A 955 1.33 23.26 -31.87
CA SER A 955 2.10 22.84 -33.03
C SER A 955 1.42 21.64 -33.65
N ILE A 956 1.61 21.48 -34.96
CA ILE A 956 1.31 20.22 -35.63
C ILE A 956 2.30 19.18 -35.08
N ASP A 957 1.83 17.95 -34.86
CA ASP A 957 2.69 16.80 -34.54
C ASP A 957 3.56 16.52 -35.78
N THR A 958 4.68 17.25 -35.92
CA THR A 958 5.64 17.06 -37.00
C THR A 958 6.72 16.08 -36.55
N LYS A 959 6.40 14.80 -36.55
CA LYS A 959 7.38 13.76 -36.90
C LYS A 959 6.92 13.04 -38.18
N PRO A 960 6.90 13.68 -39.36
CA PRO A 960 7.42 12.95 -40.51
C PRO A 960 8.91 12.77 -40.24
N ASN A 961 9.40 11.53 -40.22
CA ASN A 961 10.79 11.21 -39.96
C ASN A 961 11.73 12.15 -40.73
N ALA A 962 12.47 12.97 -39.97
CA ALA A 962 13.65 13.67 -40.45
C ALA A 962 14.80 12.66 -40.57
N GLU A 963 14.67 11.73 -41.51
CA GLU A 963 15.76 11.00 -42.15
C GLU A 963 15.32 10.74 -43.61
N GLY A 964 15.29 11.82 -44.39
CA GLY A 964 14.90 11.77 -45.81
C GLY A 964 15.11 13.08 -46.57
N LEU A 965 15.88 14.03 -46.03
CA LEU A 965 16.29 15.25 -46.74
C LEU A 965 17.74 15.16 -47.29
N ASP A 966 18.36 13.98 -47.21
CA ASP A 966 19.63 13.66 -47.88
C ASP A 966 19.45 12.54 -48.94
N ARG A 967 18.37 12.62 -49.74
CA ARG A 967 18.29 11.98 -51.05
C ARG A 967 17.73 12.92 -52.10
#